data_AF-A0A428MFU3-F1
#
_entry.id   AF-A0A428MFU3-F1
#
_cell.length_a   1.000
_cell.length_b   1.000
_cell.length_c   1.000
_cell.angle_alpha   90.00
_cell.angle_beta   90.00
_cell.angle_gamma   90.00
#
_symmetry.space_group_name_H-M   'P 1'
#
loop_
_entity.id
_entity.type
_entity.pdbx_description
1 polymer ?
#
loop_
_entity_poly.entity_id
_entity_poly.type
_entity_poly.pdbx_seq_one_letter_code
_entity_poly.pdbx_strand_id
1 'polypeptide(L)'
;MVPSPRTIVLVLAGLTLLWCAPLHITHGARSQSVVQAASSAQSTYGAQLIAGPIVFPDGFMPSVKTYGAVGDGVTDDTGAIQRALADGRQDASTDYYGRPKALYFPPGTYLVSDTLRWIGCCVTLQGAGSSVSIIRLAPNANGFNDPAHAKPLIVTPQGITSFHQNIWDIGISIGPDNPGVTAVSYGSNNSGSVRDVNITSEDGMGATGIDLTGQYAGPLLIKNVAIQGFNVGIDLKNAEYSATFEELTLNQQNVAGIRNAQQTIVVRGLQSNNAVPAILNNGGGFVVLLDANLNGGSAARTAIESSSTFYLRNVTSTGYSATLLDKSSSTPVSVKGTVSEYLVGQPRSLTGSATSTSLKLSVSETPPSPSDPLLQWAAFKPAWYGDTSSLQALLNSGATTIYFPFASYFSYAEAKVTVPDTVTRVVGFSSVINGDPAGANGGGIRLVVNSSAPTPLVIEQFGYGLKIEHHGSRPIVVKDSFVNYSSSPGAGNLFMDDVEAGPFVVQGGQQLWARQLNIEGNGTKITNLGGSVWVLGLKTEGTGTVVDTSQGGQSEILGSLIYPSMAVSSTDVAFRSSNANASYLYSESVYCASCGYAVQVQETCSGKMAQVTSNSSASFRMPLFVGTAGCGNVASNATKKVQR
;
A
#
# COMPACT_ATOMS: atom_id res chain seq x y z
N MET A 1 39.84 70.22 9.88
CA MET A 1 41.17 69.87 10.44
C MET A 1 41.61 68.56 9.79
N VAL A 2 42.69 68.64 9.01
CA VAL A 2 43.44 67.56 8.33
C VAL A 2 44.46 67.02 9.37
N PRO A 3 44.90 65.73 9.38
CA PRO A 3 45.61 65.11 8.26
C PRO A 3 45.44 63.61 7.95
N SER A 4 45.79 63.29 6.70
CA SER A 4 46.13 61.97 6.13
C SER A 4 47.60 61.60 6.48
N PRO A 5 48.32 60.66 5.81
CA PRO A 5 47.95 59.47 5.01
C PRO A 5 48.80 58.23 5.38
N ARG A 6 48.59 57.08 4.71
CA ARG A 6 49.70 56.32 4.08
C ARG A 6 49.23 55.38 2.98
N THR A 7 49.86 55.58 1.83
CA THR A 7 49.77 54.86 0.55
C THR A 7 50.70 53.65 0.55
N ILE A 8 50.28 52.52 -0.03
CA ILE A 8 51.18 51.61 -0.76
C ILE A 8 50.48 51.19 -2.07
N VAL A 9 51.15 51.47 -3.18
CA VAL A 9 50.85 51.03 -4.54
C VAL A 9 51.82 49.90 -4.87
N LEU A 10 51.33 48.83 -5.51
CA LEU A 10 52.16 47.99 -6.37
C LEU A 10 51.38 47.68 -7.65
N VAL A 11 52.02 47.95 -8.79
CA VAL A 11 51.56 47.71 -10.16
C VAL A 11 52.49 46.68 -10.80
N LEU A 12 51.94 45.72 -11.55
CA LEU A 12 52.53 45.01 -12.70
C LEU A 12 51.40 44.18 -13.33
N ALA A 13 50.73 44.62 -14.42
CA ALA A 13 51.12 44.62 -15.84
C ALA A 13 51.29 43.21 -16.45
N GLY A 14 50.43 42.87 -17.42
CA GLY A 14 50.51 41.65 -18.24
C GLY A 14 49.34 41.48 -19.21
N LEU A 15 49.40 42.16 -20.36
CA LEU A 15 48.52 42.09 -21.54
C LEU A 15 48.83 40.84 -22.40
N THR A 16 47.82 40.28 -23.12
CA THR A 16 47.76 39.91 -24.58
C THR A 16 46.77 38.75 -24.81
N LEU A 17 45.94 38.61 -25.86
CA LEU A 17 45.34 39.46 -26.92
C LEU A 17 44.41 38.53 -27.77
N LEU A 18 43.57 39.11 -28.66
CA LEU A 18 42.81 38.55 -29.80
C LEU A 18 41.37 38.03 -29.55
N TRP A 19 40.34 38.28 -30.37
CA TRP A 19 40.02 39.23 -31.47
C TRP A 19 38.50 39.08 -31.79
N CYS A 20 37.92 40.05 -32.50
CA CYS A 20 36.49 40.26 -32.80
C CYS A 20 35.71 39.19 -33.63
N ALA A 21 34.43 38.99 -33.25
CA ALA A 21 33.13 38.99 -34.01
C ALA A 21 33.04 38.40 -35.46
N PRO A 22 31.91 37.77 -35.91
CA PRO A 22 30.56 38.36 -35.85
C PRO A 22 29.34 37.43 -35.64
N LEU A 23 28.21 38.11 -35.47
CA LEU A 23 26.83 37.69 -35.28
C LEU A 23 26.24 36.94 -36.51
N HIS A 24 25.58 35.79 -36.31
CA HIS A 24 24.58 35.23 -37.23
C HIS A 24 23.37 34.70 -36.44
N ILE A 25 22.18 35.11 -36.88
CA ILE A 25 20.87 34.76 -36.34
C ILE A 25 20.38 33.47 -37.01
N THR A 26 19.98 32.46 -36.24
CA THR A 26 18.96 31.48 -36.66
C THR A 26 18.03 31.14 -35.49
N HIS A 27 16.74 31.11 -35.79
CA HIS A 27 15.65 30.84 -34.86
C HIS A 27 15.53 29.35 -34.51
N GLY A 28 15.06 29.08 -33.28
CA GLY A 28 14.29 27.88 -32.97
C GLY A 28 14.93 26.93 -31.96
N ALA A 29 14.74 27.18 -30.66
CA ALA A 29 14.86 26.14 -29.65
C ALA A 29 13.69 26.25 -28.67
N ARG A 30 12.81 25.23 -28.71
CA ARG A 30 11.82 24.96 -27.66
C ARG A 30 12.51 24.93 -26.31
N SER A 31 11.98 25.67 -25.34
CA SER A 31 12.35 25.54 -23.93
C SER A 31 12.06 24.12 -23.46
N GLN A 32 13.09 23.29 -23.31
CA GLN A 32 12.99 22.07 -22.53
C GLN A 32 12.91 22.50 -21.06
N SER A 33 11.73 22.29 -20.46
CA SER A 33 11.58 22.29 -19.01
C SER A 33 12.47 21.20 -18.44
N VAL A 34 13.56 21.59 -17.79
CA VAL A 34 14.39 20.70 -16.98
C VAL A 34 13.51 20.23 -15.82
N VAL A 35 12.98 19.00 -15.93
CA VAL A 35 12.38 18.30 -14.79
C VAL A 35 13.54 17.98 -13.86
N GLN A 36 13.63 18.73 -12.77
CA GLN A 36 14.59 18.51 -11.71
C GLN A 36 14.27 17.13 -11.11
N ALA A 37 15.14 16.15 -11.34
CA ALA A 37 15.05 14.84 -10.70
C ALA A 37 15.03 15.07 -9.18
N ALA A 38 13.98 14.58 -8.51
CA ALA A 38 13.93 14.55 -7.07
C ALA A 38 15.19 13.84 -6.56
N SER A 39 15.88 14.46 -5.60
CA SER A 39 17.00 13.86 -4.89
C SER A 39 16.62 12.47 -4.41
N SER A 40 17.48 11.47 -4.62
CA SER A 40 17.32 10.13 -4.05
C SER A 40 17.10 10.26 -2.55
N ALA A 41 15.86 10.05 -2.10
CA ALA A 41 15.53 10.02 -0.69
C ALA A 41 16.43 8.98 -0.02
N GLN A 42 17.07 9.38 1.08
CA GLN A 42 17.81 8.48 1.95
C GLN A 42 16.85 7.35 2.36
N SER A 43 17.19 6.09 2.07
CA SER A 43 16.33 4.95 2.37
C SER A 43 16.10 4.88 3.88
N THR A 44 14.94 5.35 4.34
CA THR A 44 14.44 5.02 5.67
C THR A 44 14.06 3.55 5.63
N TYR A 45 14.62 2.76 6.55
CA TYR A 45 14.19 1.39 6.76
C TYR A 45 13.34 1.35 8.02
N GLY A 46 12.13 0.81 7.89
CA GLY A 46 11.27 0.47 9.01
C GLY A 46 10.33 1.58 9.43
N ALA A 47 9.46 1.24 10.38
CA ALA A 47 8.29 2.00 10.75
C ALA A 47 8.63 3.43 11.19
N GLN A 48 7.98 4.41 10.54
CA GLN A 48 8.01 5.82 10.93
C GLN A 48 6.68 6.16 11.63
N LEU A 49 6.59 5.83 12.91
CA LEU A 49 5.34 5.96 13.68
C LEU A 49 5.02 7.43 14.01
N ILE A 50 3.74 7.77 13.93
CA ILE A 50 3.23 9.05 14.44
C ILE A 50 3.05 8.94 15.95
N ALA A 51 3.91 9.64 16.72
CA ALA A 51 3.88 9.58 18.18
C ALA A 51 2.55 10.09 18.76
N GLY A 52 1.95 11.13 18.16
CA GLY A 52 0.75 11.79 18.69
C GLY A 52 1.04 12.79 19.84
N PRO A 53 0.01 13.44 20.41
CA PRO A 53 -1.38 13.29 20.04
C PRO A 53 -1.70 13.92 18.68
N ILE A 54 -2.36 13.14 17.81
CA ILE A 54 -3.04 13.63 16.62
C ILE A 54 -4.32 14.30 17.08
N VAL A 55 -4.51 15.55 16.67
CA VAL A 55 -5.67 16.36 17.06
C VAL A 55 -6.72 16.27 15.97
N PHE A 56 -7.94 15.89 16.36
CA PHE A 56 -9.10 15.79 15.47
C PHE A 56 -10.20 16.78 15.88
N PRO A 57 -11.07 17.22 14.95
CA PRO A 57 -12.24 18.02 15.30
C PRO A 57 -13.18 17.29 16.26
N ASP A 58 -13.84 18.01 17.16
CA ASP A 58 -14.86 17.41 18.02
C ASP A 58 -16.00 16.77 17.21
N GLY A 59 -16.39 15.55 17.62
CA GLY A 59 -17.48 14.81 16.97
C GLY A 59 -17.16 14.27 15.57
N PHE A 60 -15.90 14.24 15.15
CA PHE A 60 -15.50 13.66 13.87
C PHE A 60 -15.79 12.15 13.76
N MET A 61 -15.72 11.43 14.89
CA MET A 61 -16.04 10.01 15.05
C MET A 61 -16.61 9.76 16.46
N PRO A 62 -17.45 8.73 16.66
CA PRO A 62 -17.86 8.27 17.99
C PRO A 62 -16.64 7.83 18.83
N SER A 63 -16.56 8.29 20.08
CA SER A 63 -15.48 7.92 20.99
C SER A 63 -15.85 6.69 21.82
N VAL A 64 -14.90 5.79 22.08
CA VAL A 64 -15.10 4.68 23.04
C VAL A 64 -15.45 5.17 24.45
N LYS A 65 -15.07 6.40 24.82
CA LYS A 65 -15.41 7.00 26.13
C LYS A 65 -16.91 7.25 26.29
N THR A 66 -17.66 7.45 25.19
CA THR A 66 -19.12 7.58 25.26
C THR A 66 -19.82 6.27 25.64
N TYR A 67 -19.12 5.13 25.55
CA TYR A 67 -19.60 3.81 25.96
C TYR A 67 -19.11 3.39 27.36
N GLY A 68 -18.45 4.32 28.07
CA GLY A 68 -17.96 4.15 29.43
C GLY A 68 -16.51 3.69 29.55
N ALA A 69 -15.73 3.70 28.46
CA ALA A 69 -14.30 3.43 28.55
C ALA A 69 -13.60 4.60 29.25
N VAL A 70 -12.73 4.31 30.22
CA VAL A 70 -12.05 5.34 31.02
C VAL A 70 -10.70 5.69 30.40
N GLY A 71 -9.90 4.69 30.03
CA GLY A 71 -8.57 4.87 29.46
C GLY A 71 -7.51 5.32 30.48
N ASP A 72 -7.62 4.91 31.74
CA ASP A 72 -6.72 5.26 32.85
C ASP A 72 -5.61 4.21 33.13
N GLY A 73 -5.60 3.10 32.40
CA GLY A 73 -4.67 1.98 32.56
C GLY A 73 -4.98 1.06 33.74
N VAL A 74 -6.08 1.30 34.47
CA VAL A 74 -6.46 0.58 35.69
C VAL A 74 -7.86 -0.01 35.57
N THR A 75 -8.83 0.77 35.10
CA THR A 75 -10.20 0.35 34.87
C THR A 75 -10.23 -0.64 33.70
N ASP A 76 -10.89 -1.79 33.90
CA ASP A 76 -11.12 -2.75 32.82
C ASP A 76 -12.14 -2.20 31.81
N ASP A 77 -11.64 -1.75 30.67
CA ASP A 77 -12.40 -1.14 29.58
C ASP A 77 -12.95 -2.17 28.59
N THR A 78 -12.71 -3.48 28.79
CA THR A 78 -13.11 -4.55 27.86
C THR A 78 -14.60 -4.47 27.53
N GLY A 79 -15.44 -4.38 28.56
CA GLY A 79 -16.89 -4.33 28.39
C GLY A 79 -17.36 -3.06 27.68
N ALA A 80 -16.72 -1.92 27.92
CA ALA A 80 -17.08 -0.66 27.27
C ALA A 80 -16.69 -0.65 25.79
N ILE A 81 -15.49 -1.11 25.47
CA ILE A 81 -15.02 -1.20 24.08
C ILE A 81 -15.82 -2.24 23.31
N GLN A 82 -16.10 -3.40 23.90
CA GLN A 82 -16.90 -4.43 23.25
C GLN A 82 -18.34 -3.97 22.97
N ARG A 83 -18.94 -3.17 23.87
CA ARG A 83 -20.22 -2.50 23.61
C ARG A 83 -20.11 -1.50 22.47
N ALA A 84 -19.07 -0.68 22.44
CA ALA A 84 -18.85 0.27 21.35
C ALA A 84 -18.75 -0.44 19.99
N LEU A 85 -18.02 -1.56 19.93
CA LEU A 85 -17.86 -2.39 18.74
C LEU A 85 -19.17 -3.05 18.30
N ALA A 86 -20.03 -3.49 19.23
CA ALA A 86 -21.28 -4.19 18.93
C ALA A 86 -22.46 -3.25 18.61
N ASP A 87 -22.38 -1.99 19.03
CA ASP A 87 -23.49 -1.04 18.91
C ASP A 87 -23.89 -0.76 17.46
N GLY A 88 -25.17 -1.00 17.16
CA GLY A 88 -25.79 -0.90 15.83
C GLY A 88 -25.49 -2.05 14.86
N ARG A 89 -24.87 -3.15 15.33
CA ARG A 89 -24.26 -4.16 14.46
C ARG A 89 -24.71 -5.60 14.67
N GLN A 90 -25.81 -5.86 15.37
CA GLN A 90 -26.25 -7.21 15.75
C GLN A 90 -26.47 -8.17 14.55
N ASP A 91 -26.79 -7.62 13.37
CA ASP A 91 -27.07 -8.29 12.10
C ASP A 91 -26.15 -7.84 10.95
N ALA A 92 -24.97 -7.29 11.27
CA ALA A 92 -24.01 -6.82 10.27
C ALA A 92 -23.36 -7.93 9.41
N SER A 93 -23.60 -9.21 9.71
CA SER A 93 -23.06 -10.34 8.94
C SER A 93 -23.70 -10.53 7.56
N THR A 94 -24.86 -9.93 7.31
CA THR A 94 -25.61 -10.06 6.06
C THR A 94 -25.60 -8.79 5.19
N ASP A 95 -25.01 -7.71 5.68
CA ASP A 95 -25.07 -6.37 5.09
C ASP A 95 -23.66 -5.84 4.80
N TYR A 96 -23.07 -6.35 3.70
CA TYR A 96 -21.75 -5.91 3.23
C TYR A 96 -21.81 -4.42 2.88
N TYR A 97 -20.84 -3.65 3.36
CA TYR A 97 -20.74 -2.19 3.16
C TYR A 97 -21.89 -1.33 3.72
N GLY A 98 -23.04 -1.89 4.10
CA GLY A 98 -24.21 -1.13 4.57
C GLY A 98 -24.12 -0.67 6.03
N ARG A 99 -23.22 -1.26 6.83
CA ARG A 99 -23.01 -0.90 8.23
C ARG A 99 -21.54 -0.64 8.53
N PRO A 100 -20.94 0.45 8.06
CA PRO A 100 -19.61 0.82 8.51
C PRO A 100 -19.62 1.18 10.01
N LYS A 101 -18.48 1.05 10.68
CA LYS A 101 -18.28 1.53 12.05
C LYS A 101 -16.92 2.18 12.15
N ALA A 102 -16.86 3.38 12.70
CA ALA A 102 -15.60 4.00 13.09
C ALA A 102 -15.64 4.32 14.58
N LEU A 103 -14.56 4.01 15.29
CA LEU A 103 -14.40 4.28 16.71
C LEU A 103 -13.10 5.01 16.96
N TYR A 104 -13.22 6.15 17.65
CA TYR A 104 -12.08 6.92 18.12
C TYR A 104 -11.67 6.49 19.54
N PHE A 105 -10.37 6.27 19.72
CA PHE A 105 -9.70 6.06 20.99
C PHE A 105 -8.93 7.34 21.35
N PRO A 106 -9.52 8.26 22.14
CA PRO A 106 -8.78 9.40 22.69
C PRO A 106 -7.49 8.99 23.40
N PRO A 107 -6.57 9.93 23.70
CA PRO A 107 -5.42 9.63 24.53
C PRO A 107 -5.84 8.96 25.85
N GLY A 108 -5.16 7.86 26.18
CA GLY A 108 -5.44 7.00 27.30
C GLY A 108 -4.83 5.60 27.15
N THR A 109 -4.70 4.89 28.26
CA THR A 109 -4.38 3.46 28.27
C THR A 109 -5.64 2.68 28.62
N TYR A 110 -6.15 1.91 27.68
CA TYR A 110 -7.37 1.14 27.81
C TYR A 110 -6.99 -0.28 28.24
N LEU A 111 -7.08 -0.55 29.55
CA LEU A 111 -6.79 -1.88 30.09
C LEU A 111 -7.91 -2.83 29.69
N VAL A 112 -7.57 -3.98 29.10
CA VAL A 112 -8.51 -5.02 28.73
C VAL A 112 -8.08 -6.38 29.28
N SER A 113 -9.03 -7.25 29.57
CA SER A 113 -8.80 -8.59 30.13
C SER A 113 -9.31 -9.72 29.22
N ASP A 114 -9.99 -9.40 28.12
CA ASP A 114 -10.51 -10.36 27.16
C ASP A 114 -10.39 -9.89 25.69
N THR A 115 -10.65 -10.80 24.76
CA THR A 115 -10.62 -10.54 23.31
C THR A 115 -11.65 -9.47 22.90
N LEU A 116 -11.18 -8.47 22.17
CA LEU A 116 -12.00 -7.52 21.43
C LEU A 116 -12.29 -8.07 20.03
N ARG A 117 -13.57 -8.18 19.68
CA ARG A 117 -14.01 -8.70 18.38
C ARG A 117 -15.26 -8.00 17.86
N TRP A 118 -15.50 -8.08 16.56
CA TRP A 118 -16.72 -7.58 15.94
C TRP A 118 -17.20 -8.54 14.85
N ILE A 119 -18.37 -8.24 14.28
CA ILE A 119 -18.97 -8.97 13.16
C ILE A 119 -19.17 -8.03 11.97
N GLY A 120 -19.25 -8.62 10.77
CA GLY A 120 -19.39 -7.87 9.52
C GLY A 120 -18.10 -7.17 9.07
N CYS A 121 -18.18 -6.41 8.00
CA CYS A 121 -17.03 -5.70 7.43
C CYS A 121 -16.90 -4.27 7.98
N CYS A 122 -15.90 -3.57 7.47
CA CYS A 122 -15.93 -2.12 7.36
C CYS A 122 -15.84 -1.41 8.73
N VAL A 123 -14.97 -1.92 9.61
CA VAL A 123 -14.72 -1.37 10.95
C VAL A 123 -13.37 -0.69 10.99
N THR A 124 -13.35 0.55 11.48
CA THR A 124 -12.15 1.34 11.69
C THR A 124 -11.95 1.64 13.17
N LEU A 125 -10.78 1.29 13.70
CA LEU A 125 -10.29 1.76 14.99
C LEU A 125 -9.27 2.88 14.74
N GLN A 126 -9.54 4.08 15.22
CA GLN A 126 -8.69 5.26 15.06
C GLN A 126 -8.19 5.71 16.42
N GLY A 127 -6.87 5.72 16.64
CA GLY A 127 -6.26 6.31 17.82
C GLY A 127 -5.84 7.76 17.60
N ALA A 128 -5.31 8.38 18.65
CA ALA A 128 -4.70 9.71 18.61
C ALA A 128 -3.17 9.62 18.42
N GLY A 129 -2.63 8.51 17.94
CA GLY A 129 -1.20 8.25 17.85
C GLY A 129 -0.80 7.07 18.73
N SER A 130 0.08 6.23 18.22
CA SER A 130 0.36 4.91 18.80
C SER A 130 1.10 4.95 20.14
N SER A 131 1.63 6.11 20.54
CA SER A 131 2.26 6.28 21.86
C SER A 131 1.31 6.84 22.94
N VAL A 132 0.11 7.31 22.55
CA VAL A 132 -0.82 7.98 23.47
C VAL A 132 -2.20 7.32 23.57
N SER A 133 -2.62 6.56 22.54
CA SER A 133 -3.84 5.76 22.55
C SER A 133 -3.47 4.28 22.57
N ILE A 134 -3.45 3.67 23.76
CA ILE A 134 -2.89 2.33 23.98
C ILE A 134 -4.00 1.36 24.41
N ILE A 135 -4.20 0.28 23.67
CA ILE A 135 -4.95 -0.90 24.15
C ILE A 135 -3.96 -1.82 24.86
N ARG A 136 -4.15 -2.06 26.16
CA ARG A 136 -3.23 -2.87 26.96
C ARG A 136 -3.92 -4.12 27.51
N LEU A 137 -3.44 -5.30 27.16
CA LEU A 137 -3.87 -6.54 27.80
C LEU A 137 -3.33 -6.59 29.24
N ALA A 138 -4.21 -6.90 30.19
CA ALA A 138 -3.85 -7.07 31.59
C ALA A 138 -2.81 -8.19 31.79
N PRO A 139 -1.93 -8.10 32.80
CA PRO A 139 -1.01 -9.18 33.13
C PRO A 139 -1.75 -10.48 33.47
N ASN A 140 -1.18 -11.63 33.08
CA ASN A 140 -1.74 -12.97 33.37
C ASN A 140 -3.25 -13.07 33.07
N ALA A 141 -3.68 -12.53 31.93
CA ALA A 141 -5.08 -12.49 31.55
C ALA A 141 -5.58 -13.90 31.21
N ASN A 142 -6.79 -14.21 31.67
CA ASN A 142 -7.33 -15.57 31.58
C ASN A 142 -7.42 -16.07 30.13
N GLY A 143 -6.77 -17.22 29.86
CA GLY A 143 -6.70 -17.85 28.55
C GLY A 143 -5.62 -17.29 27.62
N PHE A 144 -4.96 -16.18 27.96
CA PHE A 144 -3.80 -15.65 27.24
C PHE A 144 -2.47 -16.13 27.84
N ASN A 145 -2.52 -16.72 29.03
CA ASN A 145 -1.36 -17.26 29.74
C ASN A 145 -0.99 -18.70 29.36
N ASP A 146 -1.76 -19.36 28.48
CA ASP A 146 -1.51 -20.71 27.99
C ASP A 146 -0.81 -20.70 26.62
N PRO A 147 0.50 -21.00 26.54
CA PRO A 147 1.23 -21.02 25.26
C PRO A 147 0.82 -22.16 24.33
N ALA A 148 0.12 -23.19 24.81
CA ALA A 148 -0.34 -24.30 23.98
C ALA A 148 -1.62 -23.95 23.19
N HIS A 149 -2.37 -22.94 23.65
CA HIS A 149 -3.66 -22.54 23.08
C HIS A 149 -3.68 -21.03 22.85
N ALA A 150 -3.01 -20.59 21.77
CA ALA A 150 -2.91 -19.17 21.48
C ALA A 150 -4.29 -18.51 21.34
N LYS A 151 -4.47 -17.36 22.01
CA LYS A 151 -5.72 -16.60 22.06
C LYS A 151 -5.50 -15.19 21.52
N PRO A 152 -6.31 -14.73 20.54
CA PRO A 152 -6.15 -13.40 19.97
C PRO A 152 -6.75 -12.32 20.87
N LEU A 153 -6.05 -11.19 21.01
CA LEU A 153 -6.51 -10.01 21.74
C LEU A 153 -7.48 -9.19 20.88
N ILE A 154 -7.09 -8.84 19.66
CA ILE A 154 -7.97 -8.19 18.68
C ILE A 154 -8.27 -9.17 17.55
N VAL A 155 -9.55 -9.33 17.21
CA VAL A 155 -9.99 -10.25 16.14
C VAL A 155 -10.84 -9.50 15.14
N THR A 156 -10.35 -9.41 13.91
CA THR A 156 -11.20 -9.06 12.77
C THR A 156 -11.97 -10.30 12.29
N PRO A 157 -13.16 -10.12 11.71
CA PRO A 157 -13.84 -11.18 10.97
C PRO A 157 -12.93 -11.84 9.94
N GLN A 158 -13.14 -13.13 9.74
CA GLN A 158 -12.38 -13.96 8.80
C GLN A 158 -13.28 -14.33 7.61
N GLY A 159 -12.68 -14.68 6.49
CA GLY A 159 -13.40 -15.05 5.28
C GLY A 159 -13.40 -13.96 4.21
N ILE A 160 -13.89 -14.32 3.03
CA ILE A 160 -13.87 -13.51 1.80
C ILE A 160 -14.65 -12.19 1.88
N THR A 161 -15.43 -11.98 2.94
CA THR A 161 -16.28 -10.79 3.12
C THR A 161 -15.83 -9.90 4.28
N SER A 162 -14.64 -10.16 4.83
CA SER A 162 -14.03 -9.25 5.79
C SER A 162 -13.44 -8.05 5.04
N PHE A 163 -14.27 -7.19 4.49
CA PHE A 163 -13.83 -6.02 3.73
C PHE A 163 -13.44 -4.86 4.66
N HIS A 164 -12.49 -4.02 4.24
CA HIS A 164 -12.25 -2.68 4.83
C HIS A 164 -12.08 -2.67 6.36
N GLN A 165 -11.33 -3.61 6.91
CA GLN A 165 -10.99 -3.63 8.34
C GLN A 165 -9.77 -2.75 8.57
N ASN A 166 -9.84 -1.81 9.51
CA ASN A 166 -8.82 -0.78 9.69
C ASN A 166 -8.43 -0.62 11.16
N ILE A 167 -7.12 -0.56 11.43
CA ILE A 167 -6.55 -0.27 12.76
C ILE A 167 -5.44 0.78 12.58
N TRP A 168 -5.71 2.01 13.02
CA TRP A 168 -4.86 3.17 12.75
C TRP A 168 -4.43 3.89 14.02
N ASP A 169 -3.18 4.32 14.07
CA ASP A 169 -2.67 5.26 15.08
C ASP A 169 -2.89 4.80 16.54
N ILE A 170 -2.86 3.49 16.79
CA ILE A 170 -3.08 2.86 18.10
C ILE A 170 -1.82 2.10 18.53
N GLY A 171 -1.51 2.16 19.83
CA GLY A 171 -0.55 1.29 20.48
C GLY A 171 -1.23 0.04 21.04
N ILE A 172 -0.58 -1.12 20.93
CA ILE A 172 -1.02 -2.37 21.53
C ILE A 172 0.09 -2.85 22.46
N SER A 173 -0.22 -2.96 23.75
CA SER A 173 0.71 -3.45 24.76
C SER A 173 0.20 -4.76 25.38
N ILE A 174 1.08 -5.74 25.50
CA ILE A 174 0.78 -7.01 26.18
C ILE A 174 1.44 -6.96 27.55
N GLY A 175 0.62 -6.92 28.61
CA GLY A 175 1.11 -7.06 29.98
C GLY A 175 1.80 -8.41 30.20
N PRO A 176 2.68 -8.53 31.21
CA PRO A 176 3.48 -9.73 31.42
C PRO A 176 2.64 -10.99 31.70
N ASP A 177 3.29 -12.15 31.58
CA ASP A 177 2.70 -13.48 31.85
C ASP A 177 1.55 -13.88 30.89
N ASN A 178 1.61 -13.39 29.64
CA ASN A 178 0.67 -13.75 28.57
C ASN A 178 1.35 -14.48 27.38
N PRO A 179 2.08 -15.59 27.58
CA PRO A 179 2.83 -16.24 26.51
C PRO A 179 1.97 -16.83 25.38
N GLY A 180 0.67 -17.02 25.61
CA GLY A 180 -0.31 -17.51 24.63
C GLY A 180 -1.01 -16.41 23.82
N VAL A 181 -0.65 -15.13 23.96
CA VAL A 181 -1.35 -14.08 23.21
C VAL A 181 -0.99 -14.08 21.72
N THR A 182 -1.99 -13.88 20.87
CA THR A 182 -1.82 -13.29 19.54
C THR A 182 -2.33 -11.85 19.62
N ALA A 183 -1.49 -10.84 19.37
CA ALA A 183 -1.92 -9.46 19.61
C ALA A 183 -3.05 -9.03 18.65
N VAL A 184 -2.92 -9.36 17.36
CA VAL A 184 -3.97 -9.13 16.37
C VAL A 184 -4.12 -10.36 15.48
N SER A 185 -5.30 -10.99 15.48
CA SER A 185 -5.71 -11.90 14.41
C SER A 185 -6.43 -11.07 13.36
N TYR A 186 -5.72 -10.81 12.27
CA TYR A 186 -6.08 -9.83 11.26
C TYR A 186 -6.44 -10.51 9.95
N GLY A 187 -7.51 -10.02 9.33
CA GLY A 187 -8.02 -10.45 8.04
C GLY A 187 -8.87 -9.33 7.46
N SER A 188 -8.42 -8.80 6.33
CA SER A 188 -9.18 -7.87 5.50
C SER A 188 -9.14 -8.30 4.03
N ASN A 189 -10.07 -7.83 3.21
CA ASN A 189 -10.20 -8.09 1.78
C ASN A 189 -10.55 -6.80 1.05
N ASN A 190 -10.23 -6.74 -0.24
CA ASN A 190 -10.38 -5.58 -1.15
C ASN A 190 -9.56 -4.36 -0.74
N SER A 191 -9.81 -3.82 0.45
CA SER A 191 -8.96 -2.86 1.13
C SER A 191 -9.01 -3.12 2.64
N GLY A 192 -8.16 -2.48 3.40
CA GLY A 192 -8.11 -2.55 4.84
C GLY A 192 -6.68 -2.55 5.31
N SER A 193 -6.38 -1.66 6.25
CA SER A 193 -5.02 -1.38 6.66
C SER A 193 -4.79 -1.42 8.17
N VAL A 194 -3.61 -1.93 8.54
CA VAL A 194 -2.99 -1.65 9.85
C VAL A 194 -1.92 -0.61 9.61
N ARG A 195 -2.13 0.61 10.14
CA ARG A 195 -1.30 1.76 9.80
C ARG A 195 -0.87 2.57 11.02
N ASP A 196 0.41 2.89 11.10
CA ASP A 196 0.98 3.71 12.17
C ASP A 196 0.75 3.10 13.58
N VAL A 197 0.89 1.76 13.68
CA VAL A 197 0.61 0.96 14.88
C VAL A 197 1.90 0.44 15.52
N ASN A 198 1.99 0.56 16.85
CA ASN A 198 3.06 -0.05 17.65
C ASN A 198 2.52 -1.24 18.45
N ILE A 199 3.15 -2.42 18.33
CA ILE A 199 2.76 -3.63 19.07
C ILE A 199 3.94 -4.06 19.94
N THR A 200 3.76 -4.09 21.26
CA THR A 200 4.84 -4.42 22.21
C THR A 200 4.39 -5.48 23.18
N SER A 201 5.21 -6.51 23.34
CA SER A 201 5.16 -7.39 24.52
C SER A 201 6.10 -6.88 25.60
N GLU A 202 5.57 -6.59 26.80
CA GLU A 202 6.31 -5.97 27.90
C GLU A 202 7.42 -6.86 28.46
N ASP A 203 7.26 -8.19 28.37
CA ASP A 203 8.23 -9.20 28.81
C ASP A 203 8.86 -9.97 27.64
N GLY A 204 8.52 -9.61 26.40
CA GLY A 204 8.99 -10.27 25.17
C GLY A 204 8.29 -11.59 24.84
N MET A 205 7.36 -12.08 25.68
CA MET A 205 6.60 -13.31 25.44
C MET A 205 5.39 -13.07 24.52
N GLY A 206 4.74 -14.15 24.08
CA GLY A 206 3.56 -14.13 23.22
C GLY A 206 3.74 -14.99 21.98
N ALA A 207 2.64 -15.50 21.41
CA ALA A 207 2.67 -16.35 20.24
C ALA A 207 2.98 -15.53 18.97
N THR A 208 2.15 -14.54 18.66
CA THR A 208 2.25 -13.79 17.41
C THR A 208 1.89 -12.32 17.59
N GLY A 209 2.64 -11.41 16.95
CA GLY A 209 2.26 -10.01 16.84
C GLY A 209 1.01 -9.82 15.97
N ILE A 210 1.15 -10.04 14.66
CA ILE A 210 0.04 -10.03 13.71
C ILE A 210 -0.10 -11.42 13.05
N ASP A 211 -1.25 -12.05 13.25
CA ASP A 211 -1.62 -13.34 12.69
C ASP A 211 -2.55 -13.16 11.49
N LEU A 212 -2.05 -13.55 10.32
CA LEU A 212 -2.73 -13.60 9.02
C LEU A 212 -2.94 -15.06 8.57
N THR A 213 -2.93 -16.03 9.49
CA THR A 213 -3.06 -17.46 9.13
C THR A 213 -4.51 -17.92 8.91
N GLY A 214 -5.48 -17.05 9.23
CA GLY A 214 -6.88 -17.24 8.88
C GLY A 214 -7.10 -17.34 7.37
N GLN A 215 -8.21 -17.95 6.96
CA GLN A 215 -8.48 -18.13 5.54
C GLN A 215 -8.85 -16.80 4.87
N TYR A 216 -8.31 -16.59 3.67
CA TYR A 216 -8.62 -15.46 2.79
C TYR A 216 -8.20 -14.11 3.39
N ALA A 217 -7.00 -14.03 3.96
CA ALA A 217 -6.42 -12.77 4.39
C ALA A 217 -5.80 -12.04 3.18
N GLY A 218 -6.42 -10.94 2.76
CA GLY A 218 -5.95 -10.05 1.71
C GLY A 218 -6.97 -9.80 0.60
N PRO A 219 -6.68 -8.92 -0.38
CA PRO A 219 -5.58 -7.97 -0.38
C PRO A 219 -5.71 -6.97 0.77
N LEU A 220 -4.59 -6.65 1.43
CA LEU A 220 -4.54 -5.73 2.58
C LEU A 220 -3.18 -5.01 2.66
N LEU A 221 -3.14 -3.90 3.39
CA LEU A 221 -1.92 -3.10 3.61
C LEU A 221 -1.53 -3.10 5.10
N ILE A 222 -0.26 -3.38 5.40
CA ILE A 222 0.31 -3.16 6.72
C ILE A 222 1.48 -2.20 6.57
N LYS A 223 1.32 -0.97 7.05
CA LYS A 223 2.25 0.14 6.78
C LYS A 223 2.65 0.89 8.04
N ASN A 224 3.94 1.20 8.19
CA ASN A 224 4.47 1.85 9.40
C ASN A 224 4.07 1.08 10.67
N VAL A 225 4.49 -0.18 10.77
CA VAL A 225 4.18 -1.02 11.93
C VAL A 225 5.45 -1.50 12.61
N ALA A 226 5.54 -1.26 13.92
CA ALA A 226 6.61 -1.76 14.76
C ALA A 226 6.09 -2.89 15.66
N ILE A 227 6.83 -4.01 15.73
CA ILE A 227 6.49 -5.17 16.57
C ILE A 227 7.71 -5.56 17.41
N GLN A 228 7.55 -5.55 18.73
CA GLN A 228 8.59 -5.96 19.69
C GLN A 228 8.16 -7.17 20.52
N GLY A 229 9.03 -8.18 20.60
CA GLY A 229 8.79 -9.44 21.30
C GLY A 229 8.07 -10.47 20.42
N PHE A 230 7.34 -11.40 21.07
CA PHE A 230 6.61 -12.51 20.47
C PHE A 230 7.49 -13.61 19.87
N ASN A 231 6.95 -14.81 19.71
CA ASN A 231 7.63 -15.87 18.96
C ASN A 231 7.73 -15.49 17.48
N VAL A 232 6.62 -15.09 16.88
CA VAL A 232 6.56 -14.64 15.48
C VAL A 232 6.05 -13.20 15.41
N GLY A 233 6.73 -12.33 14.66
CA GLY A 233 6.27 -10.96 14.47
C GLY A 233 5.01 -10.93 13.62
N ILE A 234 5.10 -11.49 12.41
CA ILE A 234 3.97 -11.63 11.46
C ILE A 234 3.92 -13.08 10.96
N ASP A 235 2.77 -13.74 11.13
CA ASP A 235 2.57 -15.13 10.70
C ASP A 235 1.52 -15.20 9.59
N LEU A 236 1.83 -15.89 8.50
CA LEU A 236 0.96 -15.99 7.31
C LEU A 236 0.77 -17.43 6.87
N LYS A 237 -0.44 -17.74 6.40
CA LYS A 237 -0.79 -19.03 5.81
C LYS A 237 -1.81 -18.86 4.70
N ASN A 238 -1.97 -19.93 3.91
CA ASN A 238 -2.90 -20.07 2.81
C ASN A 238 -2.40 -19.36 1.56
N ALA A 239 -2.62 -19.97 0.40
CA ALA A 239 -2.16 -19.42 -0.87
C ALA A 239 -3.04 -18.25 -1.34
N GLU A 240 -4.29 -18.21 -0.89
CA GLU A 240 -5.28 -17.28 -1.41
C GLU A 240 -5.24 -15.93 -0.72
N TYR A 241 -5.28 -14.95 -1.61
CA TYR A 241 -4.94 -13.55 -1.51
C TYR A 241 -3.49 -13.23 -1.19
N SER A 242 -3.24 -11.93 -1.07
CA SER A 242 -1.90 -11.36 -0.94
C SER A 242 -1.87 -10.31 0.14
N ALA A 243 -0.69 -10.09 0.73
CA ALA A 243 -0.50 -9.03 1.70
C ALA A 243 0.64 -8.11 1.27
N THR A 244 0.38 -6.81 1.37
CA THR A 244 1.35 -5.76 1.07
C THR A 244 1.85 -5.17 2.38
N PHE A 245 3.17 -5.09 2.52
CA PHE A 245 3.83 -4.54 3.70
C PHE A 245 4.79 -3.42 3.29
N GLU A 246 4.76 -2.32 4.04
CA GLU A 246 5.69 -1.20 3.82
C GLU A 246 6.14 -0.59 5.15
N GLU A 247 7.44 -0.32 5.29
CA GLU A 247 8.03 0.28 6.50
C GLU A 247 7.71 -0.51 7.79
N LEU A 248 8.26 -1.72 7.88
CA LEU A 248 8.11 -2.59 9.04
C LEU A 248 9.35 -2.55 9.94
N THR A 249 9.15 -2.48 11.25
CA THR A 249 10.21 -2.70 12.23
C THR A 249 9.89 -3.92 13.09
N LEU A 250 10.72 -4.96 13.01
CA LEU A 250 10.54 -6.21 13.75
C LEU A 250 11.72 -6.42 14.69
N ASN A 251 11.46 -6.39 16.00
CA ASN A 251 12.49 -6.43 17.04
C ASN A 251 12.28 -7.59 18.01
N GLN A 252 13.34 -8.37 18.27
CA GLN A 252 13.41 -9.35 19.35
C GLN A 252 12.30 -10.43 19.32
N GLN A 253 12.00 -10.96 18.14
CA GLN A 253 11.21 -12.18 17.99
C GLN A 253 11.99 -13.42 18.43
N ASN A 254 11.31 -14.41 19.00
CA ASN A 254 11.93 -15.65 19.50
C ASN A 254 12.03 -16.79 18.47
N VAL A 255 11.29 -16.70 17.35
CA VAL A 255 11.27 -17.73 16.28
C VAL A 255 11.55 -17.13 14.89
N ALA A 256 10.82 -16.09 14.50
CA ALA A 256 11.05 -15.40 13.22
C ALA A 256 10.42 -14.00 13.22
N GLY A 257 11.00 -13.07 12.45
CA GLY A 257 10.34 -11.80 12.14
C GLY A 257 9.04 -12.04 11.39
N ILE A 258 9.13 -12.61 10.19
CA ILE A 258 8.01 -13.01 9.35
C ILE A 258 8.09 -14.52 9.09
N ARG A 259 6.98 -15.23 9.29
CA ARG A 259 6.82 -16.62 8.85
C ARG A 259 5.72 -16.70 7.81
N ASN A 260 6.07 -17.12 6.60
CA ASN A 260 5.13 -17.28 5.50
C ASN A 260 5.01 -18.75 5.10
N ALA A 261 3.79 -19.29 5.16
CA ALA A 261 3.46 -20.64 4.77
C ALA A 261 2.37 -20.65 3.68
N GLN A 262 2.77 -20.34 2.43
CA GLN A 262 2.02 -20.39 1.16
C GLN A 262 1.62 -19.06 0.52
N GLN A 263 1.50 -17.97 1.27
CA GLN A 263 0.90 -16.75 0.73
C GLN A 263 1.85 -16.03 -0.26
N THR A 264 1.26 -15.27 -1.20
CA THR A 264 2.00 -14.27 -1.98
C THR A 264 2.09 -12.99 -1.16
N ILE A 265 3.30 -12.53 -0.85
CA ILE A 265 3.53 -11.29 -0.09
C ILE A 265 4.56 -10.41 -0.75
N VAL A 266 4.40 -9.11 -0.54
CA VAL A 266 5.41 -8.12 -0.89
C VAL A 266 5.72 -7.23 0.29
N VAL A 267 7.01 -7.04 0.54
CA VAL A 267 7.53 -6.28 1.66
C VAL A 267 8.54 -5.27 1.14
N ARG A 268 8.32 -4.00 1.46
CA ARG A 268 9.29 -2.92 1.21
C ARG A 268 9.66 -2.21 2.52
N GLY A 269 10.92 -1.80 2.68
CA GLY A 269 11.31 -1.01 3.87
C GLY A 269 11.33 -1.83 5.16
N LEU A 270 11.80 -3.09 5.11
CA LEU A 270 11.87 -3.94 6.30
C LEU A 270 13.14 -3.67 7.11
N GLN A 271 12.98 -3.24 8.36
CA GLN A 271 14.02 -3.25 9.38
C GLN A 271 13.78 -4.41 10.35
N SER A 272 14.65 -5.40 10.36
CA SER A 272 14.60 -6.50 11.34
C SER A 272 15.81 -6.42 12.27
N ASN A 273 15.61 -6.47 13.58
CA ASN A 273 16.66 -6.56 14.59
C ASN A 273 16.41 -7.79 15.47
N ASN A 274 16.89 -8.95 15.00
CA ASN A 274 16.51 -10.26 15.52
C ASN A 274 17.69 -11.21 15.59
N ALA A 275 17.80 -12.02 16.65
CA ALA A 275 18.76 -13.13 16.70
C ALA A 275 18.32 -14.35 15.84
N VAL A 276 17.03 -14.39 15.50
CA VAL A 276 16.38 -15.41 14.67
C VAL A 276 16.24 -14.93 13.22
N PRO A 277 15.88 -15.81 12.26
CA PRO A 277 15.65 -15.38 10.88
C PRO A 277 14.63 -14.24 10.78
N ALA A 278 14.93 -13.26 9.95
CA ALA A 278 14.00 -12.17 9.65
C ALA A 278 12.81 -12.68 8.84
N ILE A 279 13.04 -13.61 7.89
CA ILE A 279 11.97 -14.24 7.09
C ILE A 279 12.20 -15.74 6.99
N LEU A 280 11.15 -16.51 7.31
CA LEU A 280 11.02 -17.93 6.97
C LEU A 280 9.92 -18.09 5.92
N ASN A 281 10.26 -18.53 4.71
CA ASN A 281 9.29 -18.72 3.62
C ASN A 281 9.24 -20.18 3.15
N ASN A 282 8.15 -20.88 3.47
CA ASN A 282 7.97 -22.31 3.23
C ASN A 282 6.62 -22.63 2.55
N GLY A 283 6.45 -23.89 2.17
CA GLY A 283 5.15 -24.45 1.78
C GLY A 283 4.60 -23.97 0.44
N GLY A 284 5.40 -23.29 -0.40
CA GLY A 284 4.97 -22.75 -1.70
C GLY A 284 4.78 -21.23 -1.73
N GLY A 285 5.06 -20.53 -0.63
CA GLY A 285 4.93 -19.07 -0.53
C GLY A 285 5.77 -18.30 -1.54
N PHE A 286 5.28 -17.14 -1.96
CA PHE A 286 5.96 -16.24 -2.88
C PHE A 286 6.27 -14.92 -2.18
N VAL A 287 7.56 -14.63 -1.95
CA VAL A 287 8.00 -13.40 -1.27
C VAL A 287 8.71 -12.47 -2.24
N VAL A 288 8.23 -11.22 -2.34
CA VAL A 288 8.96 -10.12 -2.98
C VAL A 288 9.46 -9.20 -1.87
N LEU A 289 10.77 -9.11 -1.67
CA LEU A 289 11.40 -8.26 -0.64
C LEU A 289 12.24 -7.17 -1.29
N LEU A 290 11.90 -5.91 -1.02
CA LEU A 290 12.55 -4.73 -1.54
C LEU A 290 13.07 -3.89 -0.37
N ASP A 291 14.25 -3.29 -0.52
CA ASP A 291 14.78 -2.27 0.38
C ASP A 291 14.71 -2.72 1.86
N ALA A 292 15.56 -3.67 2.25
CA ALA A 292 15.51 -4.27 3.59
C ALA A 292 16.86 -4.30 4.29
N ASN A 293 16.85 -4.09 5.61
CA ASN A 293 18.02 -4.13 6.47
C ASN A 293 17.80 -5.13 7.63
N LEU A 294 18.54 -6.24 7.59
CA LEU A 294 18.34 -7.39 8.49
C LEU A 294 19.53 -7.52 9.47
N ASN A 295 19.34 -7.11 10.72
CA ASN A 295 20.40 -6.95 11.73
C ASN A 295 20.19 -7.83 12.97
N GLY A 296 21.20 -7.80 13.85
CA GLY A 296 21.26 -8.56 15.09
C GLY A 296 21.88 -9.93 14.82
N GLY A 297 21.10 -10.79 14.19
CA GLY A 297 21.46 -12.13 13.74
C GLY A 297 22.07 -13.04 14.79
N SER A 298 22.40 -14.24 14.33
CA SER A 298 23.29 -15.15 15.02
C SER A 298 24.18 -15.79 13.96
N ALA A 299 25.47 -15.97 14.26
CA ALA A 299 26.41 -16.64 13.35
C ALA A 299 26.01 -18.10 13.03
N ALA A 300 25.04 -18.67 13.77
CA ALA A 300 24.47 -20.00 13.51
C ALA A 300 23.20 -19.97 12.64
N ARG A 301 22.71 -18.78 12.23
CA ARG A 301 21.44 -18.59 11.53
C ARG A 301 21.62 -17.80 10.24
N THR A 302 20.68 -17.97 9.32
CA THR A 302 20.58 -17.16 8.10
C THR A 302 19.51 -16.08 8.27
N ALA A 303 19.68 -14.91 7.65
CA ALA A 303 18.68 -13.84 7.75
C ALA A 303 17.35 -14.22 7.07
N ILE A 304 17.43 -14.84 5.89
CA ILE A 304 16.28 -15.34 5.13
C ILE A 304 16.48 -16.84 4.84
N GLU A 305 15.49 -17.65 5.20
CA GLU A 305 15.44 -19.05 4.74
C GLU A 305 14.19 -19.26 3.90
N SER A 306 14.36 -19.83 2.70
CA SER A 306 13.21 -20.16 1.86
C SER A 306 13.36 -21.48 1.13
N SER A 307 12.28 -22.25 1.06
CA SER A 307 12.15 -23.44 0.22
C SER A 307 11.21 -23.23 -0.98
N SER A 308 10.93 -21.97 -1.36
CA SER A 308 9.91 -21.61 -2.36
C SER A 308 10.34 -20.38 -3.17
N THR A 309 9.44 -19.81 -3.98
CA THR A 309 9.78 -18.67 -4.85
C THR A 309 10.03 -17.40 -4.04
N PHE A 310 11.07 -16.66 -4.38
CA PHE A 310 11.27 -15.32 -3.86
C PHE A 310 12.03 -14.43 -4.84
N TYR A 311 11.91 -13.13 -4.62
CA TYR A 311 12.61 -12.07 -5.32
C TYR A 311 13.13 -11.07 -4.30
N LEU A 312 14.42 -10.74 -4.34
CA LEU A 312 15.08 -9.80 -3.45
C LEU A 312 15.61 -8.62 -4.26
N ARG A 313 15.52 -7.39 -3.73
CA ARG A 313 16.17 -6.20 -4.27
C ARG A 313 16.61 -5.29 -3.14
N ASN A 314 17.87 -4.84 -3.16
CA ASN A 314 18.46 -3.96 -2.15
C ASN A 314 18.30 -4.49 -0.71
N VAL A 315 18.81 -5.71 -0.46
CA VAL A 315 18.73 -6.36 0.86
C VAL A 315 20.12 -6.45 1.49
N THR A 316 20.28 -5.90 2.69
CA THR A 316 21.50 -6.03 3.50
C THR A 316 21.24 -6.92 4.71
N SER A 317 22.28 -7.65 5.15
CA SER A 317 22.23 -8.33 6.44
C SER A 317 23.53 -8.23 7.21
N THR A 318 23.42 -8.17 8.54
CA THR A 318 24.54 -8.11 9.50
C THR A 318 24.28 -9.05 10.67
N GLY A 319 25.32 -9.77 11.12
CA GLY A 319 25.24 -10.68 12.28
C GLY A 319 24.79 -12.12 11.96
N TYR A 320 24.32 -12.37 10.73
CA TYR A 320 23.94 -13.70 10.24
C TYR A 320 25.09 -14.41 9.50
N SER A 321 25.02 -15.75 9.38
CA SER A 321 25.99 -16.54 8.61
C SER A 321 25.89 -16.32 7.10
N ALA A 322 24.70 -15.94 6.63
CA ALA A 322 24.35 -15.58 5.27
C ALA A 322 23.10 -14.69 5.25
N THR A 323 22.93 -13.93 4.17
CA THR A 323 21.72 -13.12 3.93
C THR A 323 20.56 -14.01 3.52
N LEU A 324 20.83 -15.03 2.71
CA LEU A 324 19.82 -15.94 2.18
C LEU A 324 20.34 -17.37 2.12
N LEU A 325 19.47 -18.30 2.48
CA LEU A 325 19.63 -19.73 2.27
C LEU A 325 18.44 -20.20 1.44
N ASP A 326 18.72 -20.36 0.15
CA ASP A 326 17.79 -20.85 -0.86
C ASP A 326 17.79 -22.37 -0.86
N LYS A 327 16.67 -22.96 -0.44
CA LYS A 327 16.39 -24.39 -0.39
C LYS A 327 15.36 -24.79 -1.46
N SER A 328 15.12 -23.95 -2.48
CA SER A 328 14.10 -24.24 -3.50
C SER A 328 14.53 -25.32 -4.50
N SER A 329 15.81 -25.72 -4.48
CA SER A 329 16.36 -26.80 -5.31
C SER A 329 16.96 -27.92 -4.43
N SER A 330 17.29 -29.06 -5.04
CA SER A 330 17.93 -30.18 -4.33
C SER A 330 19.31 -29.84 -3.74
N THR A 331 19.96 -28.79 -4.27
CA THR A 331 21.23 -28.27 -3.75
C THR A 331 21.02 -26.87 -3.21
N PRO A 332 21.01 -26.69 -1.88
CA PRO A 332 20.81 -25.37 -1.30
C PRO A 332 21.90 -24.36 -1.70
N VAL A 333 21.51 -23.13 -1.99
CA VAL A 333 22.41 -22.02 -2.33
C VAL A 333 22.44 -21.01 -1.18
N SER A 334 23.65 -20.66 -0.73
CA SER A 334 23.85 -19.65 0.31
C SER A 334 24.39 -18.36 -0.30
N VAL A 335 23.69 -17.25 -0.05
CA VAL A 335 24.08 -15.92 -0.52
C VAL A 335 24.45 -15.06 0.67
N LYS A 336 25.65 -14.46 0.64
CA LYS A 336 26.22 -13.69 1.75
C LYS A 336 26.35 -12.21 1.37
N GLY A 337 26.26 -11.33 2.38
CA GLY A 337 26.44 -9.90 2.22
C GLY A 337 25.27 -9.21 1.50
N THR A 338 25.52 -8.05 0.93
CA THR A 338 24.50 -7.25 0.24
C THR A 338 23.99 -7.96 -1.01
N VAL A 339 22.67 -8.09 -1.10
CA VAL A 339 21.97 -8.58 -2.29
C VAL A 339 21.40 -7.37 -3.03
N SER A 340 22.02 -6.99 -4.15
CA SER A 340 21.49 -5.94 -5.02
C SER A 340 20.17 -6.36 -5.66
N GLU A 341 20.14 -7.59 -6.18
CA GLU A 341 18.95 -8.22 -6.77
C GLU A 341 19.17 -9.73 -6.86
N TYR A 342 18.16 -10.52 -6.54
CA TYR A 342 18.21 -11.98 -6.64
C TYR A 342 16.82 -12.53 -6.97
N LEU A 343 16.77 -13.54 -7.82
CA LEU A 343 15.53 -14.21 -8.22
C LEU A 343 15.68 -15.73 -8.06
N VAL A 344 14.69 -16.37 -7.47
CA VAL A 344 14.47 -17.82 -7.63
C VAL A 344 13.64 -18.11 -8.85
N GLY A 345 14.21 -18.92 -9.74
CA GLY A 345 13.60 -19.29 -11.01
C GLY A 345 14.29 -18.60 -12.19
N GLN A 346 13.68 -18.71 -13.37
CA GLN A 346 14.21 -18.11 -14.59
C GLN A 346 13.36 -16.89 -14.98
N PRO A 347 13.98 -15.72 -15.23
CA PRO A 347 13.26 -14.58 -15.77
C PRO A 347 12.72 -14.93 -17.16
N ARG A 348 11.61 -14.30 -17.53
CA ARG A 348 10.98 -14.45 -18.85
C ARG A 348 11.06 -13.13 -19.61
N SER A 349 11.34 -13.22 -20.90
CA SER A 349 11.26 -12.11 -21.85
C SER A 349 10.80 -12.66 -23.19
N LEU A 350 10.13 -11.83 -23.99
CA LEU A 350 9.65 -12.21 -25.32
C LEU A 350 10.43 -11.54 -26.44
N THR A 351 10.99 -10.36 -26.19
CA THR A 351 11.61 -9.48 -27.20
C THR A 351 13.07 -9.19 -26.88
N GLY A 352 13.85 -10.23 -26.57
CA GLY A 352 15.28 -10.14 -26.30
C GLY A 352 15.82 -11.31 -25.47
N SER A 353 17.02 -11.14 -24.91
CA SER A 353 17.54 -11.99 -23.84
C SER A 353 16.92 -11.56 -22.53
N ALA A 354 16.36 -12.50 -21.76
CA ALA A 354 15.81 -12.19 -20.45
C ALA A 354 16.93 -11.61 -19.56
N THR A 355 16.76 -10.36 -19.12
CA THR A 355 17.59 -9.80 -18.05
C THR A 355 17.12 -10.40 -16.74
N SER A 356 18.04 -10.61 -15.82
CA SER A 356 17.72 -11.06 -14.45
C SER A 356 17.24 -9.92 -13.55
N THR A 357 16.91 -8.77 -14.12
CA THR A 357 16.67 -7.52 -13.38
C THR A 357 15.34 -6.88 -13.77
N SER A 358 14.56 -6.41 -12.79
CA SER A 358 13.33 -5.67 -13.06
C SER A 358 13.61 -4.29 -13.68
N LEU A 359 12.57 -3.53 -14.02
CA LEU A 359 12.73 -2.16 -14.54
C LEU A 359 13.35 -1.20 -13.52
N LYS A 360 13.17 -1.47 -12.21
CA LYS A 360 13.65 -0.62 -11.13
C LYS A 360 13.18 0.81 -11.29
N LEU A 361 11.89 0.97 -11.54
CA LEU A 361 11.31 2.31 -11.64
C LEU A 361 11.53 3.05 -10.33
N SER A 362 11.76 4.37 -10.41
CA SER A 362 11.95 5.19 -9.22
C SER A 362 10.72 5.12 -8.34
N VAL A 363 10.91 4.79 -7.06
CA VAL A 363 9.84 4.77 -6.07
C VAL A 363 9.76 6.16 -5.41
N SER A 364 8.59 6.78 -5.43
CA SER A 364 8.31 7.99 -4.65
C SER A 364 7.49 7.63 -3.42
N GLU A 365 7.87 8.16 -2.27
CA GLU A 365 7.06 8.04 -1.07
C GLU A 365 5.72 8.76 -1.22
N THR A 366 4.68 8.18 -0.64
CA THR A 366 3.34 8.78 -0.59
C THR A 366 3.42 10.07 0.22
N PRO A 367 3.04 11.23 -0.34
CA PRO A 367 3.01 12.47 0.42
C PRO A 367 2.15 12.31 1.69
N PRO A 368 2.61 12.79 2.85
CA PRO A 368 1.85 12.66 4.09
C PRO A 368 0.58 13.51 4.04
N SER A 369 -0.43 13.12 4.83
CA SER A 369 -1.64 13.93 5.00
C SER A 369 -1.28 15.25 5.70
N PRO A 370 -1.77 16.42 5.21
CA PRO A 370 -1.54 17.71 5.87
C PRO A 370 -2.00 17.72 7.33
N SER A 371 -1.19 18.31 8.20
CA SER A 371 -1.41 18.47 9.65
C SER A 371 -1.82 19.89 10.03
N ASP A 372 -2.70 20.50 9.23
CA ASP A 372 -3.14 21.88 9.42
C ASP A 372 -3.86 22.08 10.76
N PRO A 373 -3.74 23.25 11.42
CA PRO A 373 -4.48 23.56 12.64
C PRO A 373 -5.99 23.44 12.45
N LEU A 374 -6.74 22.98 13.46
CA LEU A 374 -8.20 22.78 13.38
C LEU A 374 -8.99 24.02 12.91
N LEU A 375 -8.47 25.24 13.14
CA LEU A 375 -9.10 26.48 12.65
C LEU A 375 -9.12 26.60 11.11
N GLN A 376 -8.32 25.80 10.41
CA GLN A 376 -8.29 25.72 8.94
C GLN A 376 -9.13 24.56 8.40
N TRP A 377 -9.82 23.83 9.28
CA TRP A 377 -10.68 22.72 8.92
C TRP A 377 -12.13 23.19 8.82
N ALA A 378 -12.86 22.67 7.83
CA ALA A 378 -14.27 22.95 7.68
C ALA A 378 -15.07 21.66 7.44
N ALA A 379 -16.12 21.48 8.25
CA ALA A 379 -16.96 20.29 8.21
C ALA A 379 -18.02 20.39 7.12
N PHE A 380 -18.19 19.32 6.34
CA PHE A 380 -19.39 19.18 5.52
C PHE A 380 -20.57 18.73 6.36
N LYS A 381 -21.58 19.60 6.46
CA LYS A 381 -22.82 19.37 7.21
C LYS A 381 -24.01 19.65 6.28
N PRO A 382 -24.60 18.61 5.65
CA PRO A 382 -25.83 18.75 4.88
C PRO A 382 -26.93 19.44 5.69
N ALA A 383 -27.70 20.34 5.09
CA ALA A 383 -28.81 20.98 5.78
C ALA A 383 -29.97 19.98 6.05
N TRP A 384 -30.09 18.96 5.20
CA TRP A 384 -31.05 17.87 5.30
C TRP A 384 -30.51 16.64 4.55
N TYR A 385 -31.14 15.48 4.76
CA TYR A 385 -30.70 14.21 4.17
C TYR A 385 -30.73 14.23 2.63
N GLY A 386 -29.56 14.20 1.98
CA GLY A 386 -29.47 14.28 0.51
C GLY A 386 -28.95 15.61 -0.03
N ASP A 387 -28.80 16.62 0.83
CA ASP A 387 -28.33 17.94 0.43
C ASP A 387 -26.82 17.97 0.21
N THR A 388 -26.42 18.30 -1.01
CA THR A 388 -25.02 18.55 -1.39
C THR A 388 -24.78 19.98 -1.88
N SER A 389 -25.80 20.85 -1.84
CA SER A 389 -25.75 22.19 -2.41
C SER A 389 -24.73 23.10 -1.72
N SER A 390 -24.45 22.88 -0.43
CA SER A 390 -23.48 23.65 0.35
C SER A 390 -22.02 23.24 0.10
N LEU A 391 -21.77 22.09 -0.53
CA LEU A 391 -20.42 21.52 -0.64
C LEU A 391 -19.47 22.41 -1.46
N GLN A 392 -19.95 22.98 -2.57
CA GLN A 392 -19.10 23.86 -3.38
C GLN A 392 -18.73 25.15 -2.63
N ALA A 393 -19.69 25.74 -1.90
CA ALA A 393 -19.44 26.93 -1.10
C ALA A 393 -18.45 26.64 0.05
N LEU A 394 -18.55 25.45 0.66
CA LEU A 394 -17.63 24.97 1.68
C LEU A 394 -16.20 24.81 1.13
N LEU A 395 -16.03 24.20 -0.05
CA LEU A 395 -14.73 24.09 -0.72
C LEU A 395 -14.12 25.48 -0.99
N ASN A 396 -14.97 26.47 -1.30
CA ASN A 396 -14.56 27.85 -1.57
C ASN A 396 -14.38 28.72 -0.31
N SER A 397 -14.54 28.16 0.90
CA SER A 397 -14.51 28.91 2.15
C SER A 397 -13.13 29.47 2.54
N GLY A 398 -12.06 28.99 1.88
CA GLY A 398 -10.67 29.28 2.26
C GLY A 398 -10.08 28.29 3.26
N ALA A 399 -10.85 27.30 3.73
CA ALA A 399 -10.34 26.18 4.51
C ALA A 399 -9.35 25.34 3.68
N THR A 400 -8.34 24.79 4.36
CA THR A 400 -7.34 23.91 3.73
C THR A 400 -7.74 22.44 3.82
N THR A 401 -8.46 22.07 4.88
CA THR A 401 -8.99 20.72 5.08
C THR A 401 -10.52 20.74 5.08
N ILE A 402 -11.12 20.01 4.13
CA ILE A 402 -12.55 19.72 4.16
C ILE A 402 -12.74 18.32 4.74
N TYR A 403 -13.62 18.18 5.72
CA TYR A 403 -13.86 16.87 6.33
C TYR A 403 -15.33 16.51 6.41
N PHE A 404 -15.59 15.21 6.34
CA PHE A 404 -16.90 14.62 6.51
C PHE A 404 -16.87 13.90 7.87
N PRO A 405 -17.50 14.44 8.92
CA PRO A 405 -17.70 13.67 10.15
C PRO A 405 -18.29 12.29 9.83
N PHE A 406 -17.81 11.24 10.51
CA PHE A 406 -18.22 9.86 10.25
C PHE A 406 -19.74 9.73 10.22
N ALA A 407 -20.27 9.49 9.02
CA ALA A 407 -21.69 9.29 8.77
C ALA A 407 -21.90 8.62 7.40
N SER A 408 -23.14 8.19 7.16
CA SER A 408 -23.61 7.87 5.81
C SER A 408 -24.19 9.13 5.17
N TYR A 409 -23.57 9.58 4.09
CA TYR A 409 -24.01 10.71 3.30
C TYR A 409 -24.82 10.22 2.11
N PHE A 410 -25.86 10.99 1.76
CA PHE A 410 -26.69 10.73 0.60
C PHE A 410 -26.56 11.89 -0.38
N SER A 411 -26.51 11.58 -1.66
CA SER A 411 -26.61 12.54 -2.76
C SER A 411 -27.52 11.94 -3.81
N TYR A 412 -28.74 12.47 -3.94
CA TYR A 412 -29.76 11.93 -4.84
C TYR A 412 -29.30 11.97 -6.30
N ALA A 413 -28.80 13.12 -6.76
CA ALA A 413 -28.04 13.26 -7.99
C ALA A 413 -26.53 13.21 -7.71
N GLU A 414 -25.70 12.98 -8.72
CA GLU A 414 -24.25 13.15 -8.55
C GLU A 414 -23.91 14.63 -8.31
N ALA A 415 -23.28 14.94 -7.17
CA ALA A 415 -22.79 16.26 -6.85
C ALA A 415 -21.41 16.48 -7.47
N LYS A 416 -21.36 17.26 -8.55
CA LYS A 416 -20.11 17.64 -9.22
C LYS A 416 -19.59 18.96 -8.62
N VAL A 417 -18.41 18.92 -8.00
CA VAL A 417 -17.78 20.07 -7.35
C VAL A 417 -16.32 20.22 -7.78
N THR A 418 -15.82 21.46 -7.86
CA THR A 418 -14.42 21.78 -8.17
C THR A 418 -13.64 22.01 -6.88
N VAL A 419 -12.46 21.40 -6.78
CA VAL A 419 -11.57 21.55 -5.62
C VAL A 419 -10.58 22.69 -5.86
N PRO A 420 -10.64 23.81 -5.10
CA PRO A 420 -9.69 24.91 -5.25
C PRO A 420 -8.31 24.58 -4.66
N ASP A 421 -7.30 25.35 -5.06
CA ASP A 421 -5.91 25.17 -4.62
C ASP A 421 -5.70 25.34 -3.12
N THR A 422 -6.57 26.14 -2.48
CA THR A 422 -6.58 26.33 -1.03
C THR A 422 -6.82 25.02 -0.29
N VAL A 423 -7.65 24.13 -0.84
CA VAL A 423 -7.94 22.83 -0.24
C VAL A 423 -6.82 21.86 -0.59
N THR A 424 -6.10 21.40 0.43
CA THR A 424 -5.00 20.43 0.34
C THR A 424 -5.42 19.05 0.85
N ARG A 425 -6.51 18.95 1.60
CA ARG A 425 -7.01 17.70 2.16
C ARG A 425 -8.53 17.60 2.12
N VAL A 426 -9.04 16.44 1.70
CA VAL A 426 -10.44 16.04 1.83
C VAL A 426 -10.48 14.69 2.56
N VAL A 427 -11.04 14.64 3.77
CA VAL A 427 -11.03 13.43 4.61
C VAL A 427 -12.43 12.97 4.99
N GLY A 428 -12.68 11.67 4.82
CA GLY A 428 -13.97 11.04 5.04
C GLY A 428 -14.19 10.48 6.44
N PHE A 429 -13.14 10.22 7.23
CA PHE A 429 -13.26 9.55 8.53
C PHE A 429 -14.09 8.25 8.47
N SER A 430 -13.83 7.43 7.44
CA SER A 430 -14.55 6.20 7.08
C SER A 430 -16.03 6.41 6.71
N SER A 431 -16.42 7.65 6.40
CA SER A 431 -17.75 7.95 5.88
C SER A 431 -17.99 7.28 4.53
N VAL A 432 -19.26 7.00 4.26
CA VAL A 432 -19.73 6.43 3.01
C VAL A 432 -20.68 7.39 2.32
N ILE A 433 -20.66 7.42 0.99
CA ILE A 433 -21.54 8.27 0.20
C ILE A 433 -22.34 7.36 -0.74
N ASN A 434 -23.67 7.34 -0.63
CA ASN A 434 -24.57 6.53 -1.46
C ASN A 434 -24.21 5.03 -1.55
N GLY A 435 -25.05 4.15 -1.01
CA GLY A 435 -24.84 2.69 -1.00
C GLY A 435 -24.78 1.97 -2.35
N ASP A 436 -24.65 2.67 -3.49
CA ASP A 436 -24.55 2.08 -4.83
C ASP A 436 -23.26 2.53 -5.56
N PRO A 437 -22.26 1.65 -5.69
CA PRO A 437 -21.02 1.94 -6.42
C PRO A 437 -21.18 2.04 -7.95
N ALA A 438 -22.31 1.61 -8.54
CA ALA A 438 -22.52 1.51 -9.99
C ALA A 438 -23.14 2.74 -10.66
N GLY A 439 -23.77 3.64 -9.90
CA GLY A 439 -24.15 5.00 -10.31
C GLY A 439 -24.84 5.16 -11.67
N ALA A 440 -26.17 4.99 -11.70
CA ALA A 440 -27.09 5.95 -12.32
C ALA A 440 -28.43 5.95 -11.57
N ASN A 441 -28.73 7.11 -10.94
CA ASN A 441 -29.82 7.45 -10.00
C ASN A 441 -29.67 6.95 -8.54
N GLY A 442 -28.53 6.36 -8.19
CA GLY A 442 -27.91 6.35 -6.85
C GLY A 442 -26.60 7.15 -6.93
N GLY A 443 -26.63 8.42 -6.51
CA GLY A 443 -25.63 9.44 -6.88
C GLY A 443 -24.24 9.28 -6.28
N GLY A 444 -23.52 10.37 -6.06
CA GLY A 444 -22.20 10.37 -5.40
C GLY A 444 -21.62 11.77 -5.33
N ILE A 445 -20.37 11.90 -4.89
CA ILE A 445 -19.64 13.16 -4.97
C ILE A 445 -18.50 13.01 -5.97
N ARG A 446 -18.46 13.91 -6.96
CA ARG A 446 -17.40 14.00 -7.96
C ARG A 446 -16.55 15.24 -7.71
N LEU A 447 -15.31 15.01 -7.32
CA LEU A 447 -14.29 16.04 -7.15
C LEU A 447 -13.58 16.28 -8.48
N VAL A 448 -13.67 17.49 -9.00
CA VAL A 448 -12.99 17.93 -10.21
C VAL A 448 -11.72 18.70 -9.80
N VAL A 449 -10.56 18.17 -10.19
CA VAL A 449 -9.25 18.75 -9.93
C VAL A 449 -8.66 19.24 -11.24
N ASN A 450 -8.83 20.54 -11.49
CA ASN A 450 -8.32 21.22 -12.68
C ASN A 450 -7.37 22.35 -12.25
N SER A 451 -6.21 21.95 -11.72
CA SER A 451 -5.22 22.84 -11.13
C SER A 451 -3.81 22.40 -11.50
N SER A 452 -2.88 23.35 -11.56
CA SER A 452 -1.45 23.11 -11.69
C SER A 452 -0.65 23.39 -10.40
N ALA A 453 -1.34 23.56 -9.26
CA ALA A 453 -0.68 23.79 -7.99
C ALA A 453 0.31 22.66 -7.66
N PRO A 454 1.52 22.97 -7.17
CA PRO A 454 2.52 21.95 -6.85
C PRO A 454 2.17 21.17 -5.57
N THR A 455 1.37 21.75 -4.69
CA THR A 455 0.94 21.12 -3.44
C THR A 455 -0.04 19.99 -3.74
N PRO A 456 0.25 18.74 -3.32
CA PRO A 456 -0.66 17.62 -3.53
C PRO A 456 -2.04 17.87 -2.90
N LEU A 457 -3.08 17.33 -3.52
CA LEU A 457 -4.40 17.16 -2.90
C LEU A 457 -4.48 15.75 -2.31
N VAL A 458 -4.64 15.64 -1.00
CA VAL A 458 -4.85 14.36 -0.31
C VAL A 458 -6.34 14.10 -0.12
N ILE A 459 -6.81 12.94 -0.58
CA ILE A 459 -8.18 12.44 -0.45
C ILE A 459 -8.12 11.12 0.30
N GLU A 460 -8.77 11.01 1.45
CA GLU A 460 -8.61 9.79 2.27
C GLU A 460 -9.82 9.39 3.11
N GLN A 461 -9.84 8.12 3.51
CA GLN A 461 -10.80 7.53 4.44
C GLN A 461 -12.26 7.63 3.97
N PHE A 462 -12.53 7.35 2.70
CA PHE A 462 -13.90 7.23 2.17
C PHE A 462 -14.21 5.77 1.87
N GLY A 463 -15.20 5.21 2.58
CA GLY A 463 -15.56 3.80 2.40
C GLY A 463 -16.05 3.49 0.98
N TYR A 464 -16.81 4.40 0.35
CA TYR A 464 -17.19 4.38 -1.07
C TYR A 464 -17.95 5.66 -1.47
N GLY A 465 -18.20 5.80 -2.79
CA GLY A 465 -19.10 6.81 -3.36
C GLY A 465 -18.44 8.10 -3.86
N LEU A 466 -17.11 8.16 -3.80
CA LEU A 466 -16.34 9.28 -4.31
C LEU A 466 -15.86 9.01 -5.74
N LYS A 467 -15.87 10.06 -6.57
CA LYS A 467 -15.28 10.07 -7.92
C LYS A 467 -14.30 11.22 -8.04
N ILE A 468 -13.21 11.02 -8.77
CA ILE A 468 -12.14 12.00 -8.97
C ILE A 468 -11.95 12.21 -10.48
N GLU A 469 -12.12 13.44 -10.96
CA GLU A 469 -11.78 13.87 -12.32
C GLU A 469 -10.49 14.71 -12.28
N HIS A 470 -9.39 14.16 -12.80
CA HIS A 470 -8.07 14.78 -12.76
C HIS A 470 -7.68 15.37 -14.13
N HIS A 471 -7.74 16.70 -14.26
CA HIS A 471 -7.49 17.41 -15.52
C HIS A 471 -6.20 18.25 -15.52
N GLY A 472 -5.73 18.72 -14.36
CA GLY A 472 -4.53 19.55 -14.25
C GLY A 472 -3.30 18.80 -13.74
N SER A 473 -2.15 19.47 -13.67
CA SER A 473 -0.88 18.86 -13.27
C SER A 473 -0.67 18.74 -11.75
N ARG A 474 -1.64 19.17 -10.93
CA ARG A 474 -1.59 19.08 -9.47
C ARG A 474 -1.54 17.62 -9.01
N PRO A 475 -0.56 17.19 -8.20
CA PRO A 475 -0.53 15.81 -7.71
C PRO A 475 -1.76 15.45 -6.87
N ILE A 476 -2.24 14.22 -6.99
CA ILE A 476 -3.33 13.67 -6.17
C ILE A 476 -2.84 12.47 -5.38
N VAL A 477 -3.21 12.41 -4.10
CA VAL A 477 -2.98 11.27 -3.22
C VAL A 477 -4.34 10.72 -2.78
N VAL A 478 -4.54 9.41 -2.94
CA VAL A 478 -5.73 8.70 -2.47
C VAL A 478 -5.30 7.67 -1.43
N LYS A 479 -5.93 7.64 -0.25
CA LYS A 479 -5.60 6.68 0.81
C LYS A 479 -6.84 6.05 1.44
N ASP A 480 -6.75 4.78 1.81
CA ASP A 480 -7.74 4.10 2.65
C ASP A 480 -9.17 4.32 2.11
N SER A 481 -9.39 4.17 0.80
CA SER A 481 -10.62 4.61 0.13
C SER A 481 -11.05 3.74 -1.04
N PHE A 482 -12.37 3.68 -1.27
CA PHE A 482 -12.93 3.21 -2.53
C PHE A 482 -13.37 4.40 -3.40
N VAL A 483 -12.68 4.58 -4.54
CA VAL A 483 -12.92 5.69 -5.46
C VAL A 483 -13.04 5.24 -6.92
N ASN A 484 -13.77 6.00 -7.74
CA ASN A 484 -13.60 5.94 -9.19
C ASN A 484 -12.72 7.10 -9.66
N TYR A 485 -11.62 6.79 -10.33
CA TYR A 485 -10.67 7.78 -10.83
C TYR A 485 -10.70 7.88 -12.35
N SER A 486 -10.76 9.10 -12.87
CA SER A 486 -10.58 9.39 -14.29
C SER A 486 -9.59 10.54 -14.48
N SER A 487 -8.92 10.53 -15.63
CA SER A 487 -7.85 11.46 -15.96
C SER A 487 -7.97 11.97 -17.40
N SER A 488 -7.42 13.15 -17.66
CA SER A 488 -7.22 13.69 -19.01
C SER A 488 -5.74 13.96 -19.28
N PRO A 489 -5.30 14.03 -20.55
CA PRO A 489 -3.93 14.41 -20.87
C PRO A 489 -3.51 15.69 -20.14
N GLY A 490 -2.36 15.64 -19.45
CA GLY A 490 -1.89 16.73 -18.57
C GLY A 490 -2.13 16.48 -17.07
N ALA A 491 -2.83 15.40 -16.70
CA ALA A 491 -3.02 15.00 -15.31
C ALA A 491 -1.69 14.81 -14.56
N GLY A 492 -1.62 15.37 -13.35
CA GLY A 492 -0.46 15.29 -12.46
C GLY A 492 -0.24 13.91 -11.86
N ASN A 493 0.83 13.75 -11.10
CA ASN A 493 1.18 12.49 -10.44
C ASN A 493 0.07 11.97 -9.52
N LEU A 494 -0.04 10.65 -9.45
CA LEU A 494 -1.06 9.94 -8.67
C LEU A 494 -0.42 8.99 -7.67
N PHE A 495 -0.88 9.05 -6.43
CA PHE A 495 -0.49 8.14 -5.35
C PHE A 495 -1.74 7.42 -4.83
N MET A 496 -1.65 6.11 -4.60
CA MET A 496 -2.76 5.28 -4.10
C MET A 496 -2.26 4.31 -3.03
N ASP A 497 -2.69 4.47 -1.78
CA ASP A 497 -2.35 3.55 -0.68
C ASP A 497 -3.61 2.92 -0.10
N ASP A 498 -3.73 1.60 -0.13
CA ASP A 498 -4.93 0.87 0.33
C ASP A 498 -6.21 1.36 -0.38
N VAL A 499 -6.23 1.22 -1.72
CA VAL A 499 -7.29 1.77 -2.56
C VAL A 499 -8.03 0.67 -3.30
N GLU A 500 -9.35 0.72 -3.19
CA GLU A 500 -10.26 0.03 -4.10
C GLU A 500 -10.68 0.99 -5.22
N ALA A 501 -10.66 0.53 -6.47
CA ALA A 501 -11.01 1.36 -7.61
C ALA A 501 -11.71 0.58 -8.72
N GLY A 502 -12.45 1.31 -9.56
CA GLY A 502 -12.83 0.84 -10.89
C GLY A 502 -11.67 0.98 -11.89
N PRO A 503 -11.82 0.46 -13.12
CA PRO A 503 -10.84 0.63 -14.20
C PRO A 503 -10.49 2.10 -14.48
N PHE A 504 -9.21 2.39 -14.75
CA PHE A 504 -8.75 3.76 -15.02
C PHE A 504 -7.59 3.86 -16.01
N VAL A 505 -7.29 5.10 -16.41
CA VAL A 505 -6.24 5.45 -17.37
C VAL A 505 -5.15 6.27 -16.70
N VAL A 506 -3.89 5.89 -16.94
CA VAL A 506 -2.70 6.69 -16.64
C VAL A 506 -2.23 7.34 -17.93
N GLN A 507 -2.12 8.67 -17.91
CA GLN A 507 -1.89 9.48 -19.09
C GLN A 507 -0.40 9.64 -19.40
N GLY A 508 -0.08 10.07 -20.63
CA GLY A 508 1.29 10.36 -21.03
C GLY A 508 1.95 11.40 -20.13
N GLY A 509 3.12 11.08 -19.57
CA GLY A 509 3.83 11.93 -18.62
C GLY A 509 3.33 11.87 -17.17
N GLN A 510 2.26 11.12 -16.90
CA GLN A 510 1.76 10.89 -15.54
C GLN A 510 2.55 9.75 -14.86
N GLN A 511 2.91 9.95 -13.60
CA GLN A 511 3.47 8.90 -12.74
C GLN A 511 2.41 8.39 -11.76
N LEU A 512 2.24 7.07 -11.67
CA LEU A 512 1.45 6.38 -10.66
C LEU A 512 2.37 5.60 -9.71
N TRP A 513 2.22 5.84 -8.41
CA TRP A 513 2.75 4.97 -7.36
C TRP A 513 1.59 4.42 -6.51
N ALA A 514 1.41 3.11 -6.52
CA ALA A 514 0.37 2.46 -5.71
C ALA A 514 0.95 1.42 -4.75
N ARG A 515 0.36 1.31 -3.55
CA ARG A 515 0.67 0.34 -2.51
C ARG A 515 -0.63 -0.28 -2.01
N GLN A 516 -0.82 -1.56 -2.26
CA GLN A 516 -2.12 -2.22 -2.16
C GLN A 516 -3.12 -1.49 -3.06
N LEU A 517 -3.42 -2.12 -4.19
CA LEU A 517 -4.45 -1.66 -5.10
C LEU A 517 -5.37 -2.83 -5.42
N ASN A 518 -6.68 -2.62 -5.24
CA ASN A 518 -7.71 -3.54 -5.69
C ASN A 518 -8.49 -2.90 -6.82
N ILE A 519 -8.58 -3.57 -7.98
CA ILE A 519 -9.40 -3.11 -9.09
C ILE A 519 -10.41 -4.17 -9.49
N GLU A 520 -11.68 -3.86 -9.34
CA GLU A 520 -12.78 -4.75 -9.71
C GLU A 520 -13.56 -4.19 -10.88
N GLY A 521 -13.90 -5.06 -11.83
CA GLY A 521 -14.72 -4.71 -12.99
C GLY A 521 -14.24 -5.39 -14.27
N ASN A 522 -15.06 -5.37 -15.31
CA ASN A 522 -14.68 -5.95 -16.59
C ASN A 522 -13.84 -4.99 -17.45
N GLY A 523 -13.09 -5.54 -18.40
CA GLY A 523 -12.23 -4.77 -19.31
C GLY A 523 -10.83 -4.53 -18.76
N THR A 524 -10.12 -3.58 -19.37
CA THR A 524 -8.74 -3.26 -18.99
C THR A 524 -8.69 -2.50 -17.67
N LYS A 525 -8.12 -3.08 -16.61
CA LYS A 525 -8.09 -2.50 -15.25
C LYS A 525 -7.23 -1.23 -15.19
N ILE A 526 -5.99 -1.32 -15.69
CA ILE A 526 -5.09 -0.17 -15.81
C ILE A 526 -4.67 -0.01 -17.27
N THR A 527 -5.05 1.12 -17.87
CA THR A 527 -4.55 1.51 -19.20
C THR A 527 -3.46 2.56 -19.05
N ASN A 528 -2.21 2.20 -19.35
CA ASN A 528 -1.07 3.10 -19.31
C ASN A 528 -0.72 3.61 -20.72
N LEU A 529 -1.06 4.87 -21.01
CA LEU A 529 -0.85 5.53 -22.29
C LEU A 529 0.39 6.43 -22.25
N GLY A 530 1.59 5.85 -22.17
CA GLY A 530 2.85 6.61 -22.16
C GLY A 530 3.25 7.21 -20.81
N GLY A 531 2.63 6.78 -19.71
CA GLY A 531 3.01 7.15 -18.35
C GLY A 531 3.94 6.10 -17.68
N SER A 532 4.24 6.31 -16.40
CA SER A 532 4.97 5.36 -15.56
C SER A 532 4.05 4.81 -14.48
N VAL A 533 3.91 3.48 -14.41
CA VAL A 533 3.10 2.78 -13.41
C VAL A 533 4.00 1.94 -12.54
N TRP A 534 4.01 2.22 -11.23
CA TRP A 534 4.67 1.41 -10.22
C TRP A 534 3.64 0.96 -9.18
N VAL A 535 3.49 -0.35 -9.00
CA VAL A 535 2.49 -0.92 -8.08
C VAL A 535 3.13 -1.98 -7.17
N LEU A 536 3.04 -1.75 -5.87
CA LEU A 536 3.43 -2.66 -4.79
C LEU A 536 2.16 -3.35 -4.25
N GLY A 537 1.89 -4.56 -4.70
CA GLY A 537 0.68 -5.30 -4.37
C GLY A 537 -0.50 -4.85 -5.22
N LEU A 538 -1.02 -5.78 -6.03
CA LEU A 538 -2.21 -5.59 -6.85
C LEU A 538 -3.09 -6.84 -6.74
N LYS A 539 -4.38 -6.63 -6.56
CA LYS A 539 -5.41 -7.64 -6.78
C LYS A 539 -6.42 -7.10 -7.78
N THR A 540 -6.93 -7.97 -8.63
CA THR A 540 -7.96 -7.61 -9.61
C THR A 540 -9.01 -8.69 -9.70
N GLU A 541 -10.27 -8.29 -9.87
CA GLU A 541 -11.40 -9.18 -10.18
C GLU A 541 -12.15 -8.77 -11.45
N GLY A 542 -12.80 -9.73 -12.10
CA GLY A 542 -13.50 -9.54 -13.37
C GLY A 542 -12.61 -9.74 -14.60
N THR A 543 -13.24 -9.96 -15.75
CA THR A 543 -12.56 -10.33 -17.01
C THR A 543 -11.86 -9.14 -17.69
N GLY A 544 -11.05 -9.41 -18.71
CA GLY A 544 -10.30 -8.41 -19.47
C GLY A 544 -8.85 -8.24 -19.02
N THR A 545 -8.13 -7.28 -19.59
CA THR A 545 -6.69 -7.09 -19.34
C THR A 545 -6.41 -6.48 -17.96
N VAL A 546 -5.42 -6.98 -17.24
CA VAL A 546 -4.98 -6.42 -15.95
C VAL A 546 -4.26 -5.10 -16.18
N VAL A 547 -3.19 -5.10 -16.97
CA VAL A 547 -2.47 -3.87 -17.36
C VAL A 547 -2.21 -3.86 -18.86
N ASP A 548 -2.58 -2.79 -19.53
CA ASP A 548 -2.21 -2.52 -20.92
C ASP A 548 -1.28 -1.30 -20.98
N THR A 549 -0.02 -1.53 -21.36
CA THR A 549 1.00 -0.47 -21.47
C THR A 549 1.33 -0.20 -22.93
N SER A 550 1.23 1.05 -23.34
CA SER A 550 1.47 1.45 -24.73
C SER A 550 2.15 2.82 -24.82
N GLN A 551 2.41 3.28 -26.05
CA GLN A 551 2.94 4.62 -26.36
C GLN A 551 4.25 4.96 -25.63
N GLY A 552 5.16 3.98 -25.50
CA GLY A 552 6.44 4.18 -24.81
C GLY A 552 6.36 4.17 -23.27
N GLY A 553 5.19 3.89 -22.70
CA GLY A 553 4.98 3.83 -21.26
C GLY A 553 5.81 2.73 -20.57
N GLN A 554 5.83 2.79 -19.24
CA GLN A 554 6.57 1.84 -18.41
C GLN A 554 5.69 1.33 -17.27
N SER A 555 5.67 0.02 -17.03
CA SER A 555 4.88 -0.57 -15.94
C SER A 555 5.71 -1.59 -15.15
N GLU A 556 5.90 -1.36 -13.85
CA GLU A 556 6.51 -2.29 -12.89
C GLU A 556 5.45 -2.72 -11.86
N ILE A 557 5.06 -4.00 -11.91
CA ILE A 557 4.01 -4.59 -11.06
C ILE A 557 4.64 -5.64 -10.16
N LEU A 558 4.58 -5.43 -8.84
CA LEU A 558 5.36 -6.16 -7.84
C LEU A 558 4.45 -6.83 -6.81
N GLY A 559 4.55 -8.16 -6.67
CA GLY A 559 3.96 -8.87 -5.53
C GLY A 559 2.44 -9.04 -5.59
N SER A 560 1.91 -9.21 -6.81
CA SER A 560 0.47 -9.20 -7.07
C SER A 560 -0.17 -10.58 -7.03
N LEU A 561 -1.47 -10.61 -6.79
CA LEU A 561 -2.29 -11.81 -6.93
C LEU A 561 -3.50 -11.51 -7.83
N ILE A 562 -3.49 -12.11 -9.01
CA ILE A 562 -4.51 -11.93 -10.04
C ILE A 562 -5.60 -12.99 -9.85
N TYR A 563 -6.85 -12.54 -9.72
CA TYR A 563 -7.98 -13.40 -9.41
C TYR A 563 -9.21 -13.01 -10.23
N PRO A 564 -9.37 -13.48 -11.48
CA PRO A 564 -10.48 -13.06 -12.32
C PRO A 564 -11.89 -13.40 -11.78
N SER A 565 -11.99 -14.34 -10.83
CA SER A 565 -13.21 -14.87 -10.18
C SER A 565 -14.32 -15.41 -11.11
N MET A 566 -14.16 -15.26 -12.42
CA MET A 566 -15.10 -15.68 -13.45
C MET A 566 -14.39 -16.18 -14.71
N ALA A 567 -15.14 -16.79 -15.65
CA ALA A 567 -14.57 -17.32 -16.88
C ALA A 567 -13.91 -16.23 -17.74
N VAL A 568 -12.65 -16.43 -18.09
CA VAL A 568 -11.82 -15.53 -18.91
C VAL A 568 -11.80 -16.04 -20.34
N SER A 569 -11.95 -15.14 -21.33
CA SER A 569 -11.85 -15.55 -22.73
C SER A 569 -10.46 -16.07 -23.04
N SER A 570 -10.34 -17.08 -23.90
CA SER A 570 -9.03 -17.59 -24.36
C SER A 570 -8.21 -16.54 -25.13
N THR A 571 -8.84 -15.47 -25.59
CA THR A 571 -8.21 -14.33 -26.26
C THR A 571 -7.83 -13.19 -25.31
N ASP A 572 -8.30 -13.21 -24.07
CA ASP A 572 -7.95 -12.20 -23.08
C ASP A 572 -6.49 -12.37 -22.65
N VAL A 573 -5.82 -11.23 -22.50
CA VAL A 573 -4.42 -11.14 -22.11
C VAL A 573 -4.34 -10.51 -20.75
N ALA A 574 -3.70 -11.15 -19.77
CA ALA A 574 -3.54 -10.57 -18.44
C ALA A 574 -2.69 -9.29 -18.51
N PHE A 575 -1.47 -9.36 -19.04
CA PHE A 575 -0.60 -8.20 -19.18
C PHE A 575 -0.23 -7.94 -20.64
N ARG A 576 -0.51 -6.75 -21.15
CA ARG A 576 -0.17 -6.32 -22.50
C ARG A 576 0.86 -5.20 -22.47
N SER A 577 1.87 -5.30 -23.32
CA SER A 577 2.85 -4.23 -23.58
C SER A 577 3.01 -4.04 -25.10
N SER A 578 2.88 -2.81 -25.58
CA SER A 578 2.98 -2.46 -27.00
C SER A 578 3.96 -1.30 -27.21
N ASN A 579 5.15 -1.61 -27.73
CA ASN A 579 6.29 -0.67 -27.82
C ASN A 579 6.51 0.08 -26.49
N ALA A 580 6.55 -0.67 -25.40
CA ALA A 580 6.60 -0.19 -24.03
C ALA A 580 7.55 -1.05 -23.18
N ASN A 581 7.87 -0.59 -21.97
CA ASN A 581 8.71 -1.35 -21.04
C ASN A 581 7.85 -1.94 -19.91
N ALA A 582 8.17 -3.15 -19.50
CA ALA A 582 7.41 -3.85 -18.48
C ALA A 582 8.29 -4.72 -17.57
N SER A 583 7.95 -4.77 -16.28
CA SER A 583 8.36 -5.88 -15.44
C SER A 583 7.24 -6.35 -14.51
N TYR A 584 6.97 -7.65 -14.49
CA TYR A 584 5.83 -8.23 -13.77
C TYR A 584 6.25 -9.38 -12.85
N LEU A 585 5.78 -9.32 -11.61
CA LEU A 585 5.97 -10.30 -10.54
C LEU A 585 4.61 -10.58 -9.91
N TYR A 586 4.01 -11.74 -10.19
CA TYR A 586 2.65 -12.04 -9.72
C TYR A 586 2.36 -13.54 -9.63
N SER A 587 1.36 -13.88 -8.83
CA SER A 587 0.65 -15.16 -8.86
C SER A 587 -0.74 -14.95 -9.47
N GLU A 588 -1.29 -15.99 -10.09
CA GLU A 588 -2.67 -16.07 -10.53
C GLU A 588 -3.36 -17.24 -9.83
N SER A 589 -4.52 -16.97 -9.26
CA SER A 589 -5.36 -17.97 -8.62
C SER A 589 -6.55 -18.35 -9.50
N VAL A 590 -6.79 -19.66 -9.65
CA VAL A 590 -7.79 -20.21 -10.57
C VAL A 590 -8.63 -21.27 -9.85
N TYR A 591 -9.94 -21.02 -9.73
CA TYR A 591 -10.89 -21.90 -9.04
C TYR A 591 -11.99 -22.46 -9.94
N CYS A 592 -11.90 -22.24 -11.26
CA CYS A 592 -12.76 -22.86 -12.26
C CYS A 592 -11.97 -23.21 -13.52
N ALA A 593 -12.50 -24.12 -14.36
CA ALA A 593 -11.76 -24.67 -15.51
C ALA A 593 -11.38 -23.64 -16.59
N SER A 594 -12.00 -22.47 -16.60
CA SER A 594 -11.76 -21.40 -17.56
C SER A 594 -11.56 -20.04 -16.89
N CYS A 595 -11.22 -19.99 -15.61
CA CYS A 595 -11.06 -18.73 -14.87
C CYS A 595 -9.63 -18.17 -14.97
N GLY A 596 -8.67 -18.93 -15.51
CA GLY A 596 -7.32 -18.48 -15.72
C GLY A 596 -7.08 -17.89 -17.10
N TYR A 597 -6.15 -16.94 -17.21
CA TYR A 597 -5.70 -16.37 -18.48
C TYR A 597 -4.89 -17.39 -19.27
N ALA A 598 -5.38 -17.77 -20.46
CA ALA A 598 -4.60 -18.56 -21.41
C ALA A 598 -3.35 -17.80 -21.91
N VAL A 599 -3.43 -16.45 -21.96
CA VAL A 599 -2.33 -15.56 -22.32
C VAL A 599 -1.96 -14.68 -21.13
N GLN A 600 -0.82 -15.00 -20.52
CA GLN A 600 -0.30 -14.32 -19.32
C GLN A 600 0.33 -12.98 -19.67
N VAL A 601 1.16 -12.96 -20.70
CA VAL A 601 1.80 -11.72 -21.18
C VAL A 601 1.76 -11.71 -22.70
N GLN A 602 1.39 -10.58 -23.29
CA GLN A 602 1.57 -10.32 -24.72
C GLN A 602 2.43 -9.08 -24.91
N GLU A 603 3.52 -9.23 -25.67
CA GLU A 603 4.31 -8.11 -26.14
C GLU A 603 4.12 -7.90 -27.63
N THR A 604 3.87 -6.65 -28.04
CA THR A 604 3.93 -6.23 -29.43
C THR A 604 5.04 -5.21 -29.60
N CYS A 605 5.98 -5.50 -30.48
CA CYS A 605 7.22 -4.75 -30.65
C CYS A 605 7.55 -4.66 -32.14
N SER A 606 7.58 -3.44 -32.70
CA SER A 606 7.78 -3.20 -34.14
C SER A 606 6.86 -4.05 -35.05
N GLY A 607 5.59 -4.22 -34.64
CA GLY A 607 4.60 -5.02 -35.37
C GLY A 607 4.72 -6.54 -35.20
N LYS A 608 5.75 -7.04 -34.50
CA LYS A 608 5.85 -8.46 -34.12
C LYS A 608 5.18 -8.68 -32.76
N MET A 609 4.41 -9.76 -32.66
CA MET A 609 3.71 -10.14 -31.45
C MET A 609 4.26 -11.46 -30.91
N ALA A 610 4.45 -11.54 -29.60
CA ALA A 610 4.83 -12.75 -28.89
C ALA A 610 4.07 -12.85 -27.56
N GLN A 611 3.95 -14.07 -27.03
CA GLN A 611 3.14 -14.37 -25.85
C GLN A 611 3.82 -15.33 -24.88
N VAL A 612 3.60 -15.09 -23.59
CA VAL A 612 3.71 -16.11 -22.55
C VAL A 612 2.31 -16.68 -22.32
N THR A 613 2.15 -17.99 -22.46
CA THR A 613 0.88 -18.69 -22.27
C THR A 613 0.91 -19.59 -21.04
N SER A 614 -0.27 -19.93 -20.54
CA SER A 614 -0.46 -20.91 -19.45
C SER A 614 -1.72 -21.75 -19.70
N ASN A 615 -1.97 -22.72 -18.82
CA ASN A 615 -3.20 -23.48 -18.83
C ASN A 615 -4.29 -22.70 -18.07
N SER A 616 -5.39 -22.35 -18.74
CA SER A 616 -6.50 -21.57 -18.17
C SER A 616 -7.25 -22.26 -17.02
N SER A 617 -7.00 -23.56 -16.79
CA SER A 617 -7.59 -24.31 -15.68
C SER A 617 -6.68 -24.46 -14.46
N ALA A 618 -5.49 -23.86 -14.47
CA ALA A 618 -4.50 -23.99 -13.40
C ALA A 618 -3.94 -22.63 -12.97
N SER A 619 -3.64 -22.50 -11.68
CA SER A 619 -2.90 -21.36 -11.15
C SER A 619 -1.57 -21.17 -11.86
N PHE A 620 -1.15 -19.92 -12.01
CA PHE A 620 0.08 -19.53 -12.68
C PHE A 620 0.94 -18.67 -11.78
N ARG A 621 2.26 -18.66 -12.00
CA ARG A 621 3.19 -17.77 -11.31
C ARG A 621 4.21 -17.21 -12.29
N MET A 622 4.37 -15.89 -12.27
CA MET A 622 5.42 -15.19 -12.99
C MET A 622 6.57 -14.86 -12.03
N PRO A 623 7.70 -15.59 -12.08
CA PRO A 623 8.84 -15.33 -11.19
C PRO A 623 9.52 -14.00 -11.49
N LEU A 624 9.57 -13.59 -12.76
CA LEU A 624 9.89 -12.23 -13.22
C LEU A 624 9.65 -12.21 -14.73
N PHE A 625 8.84 -11.28 -15.22
CA PHE A 625 8.80 -10.91 -16.63
C PHE A 625 9.60 -9.63 -16.84
N VAL A 626 10.34 -9.53 -17.95
CA VAL A 626 10.98 -8.27 -18.39
C VAL A 626 10.78 -8.07 -19.89
N GLY A 627 10.15 -6.95 -20.22
CA GLY A 627 9.85 -6.49 -21.57
C GLY A 627 10.51 -5.13 -21.83
N THR A 628 11.11 -4.94 -23.01
CA THR A 628 11.78 -3.68 -23.36
C THR A 628 11.32 -3.16 -24.70
N ALA A 629 11.15 -1.83 -24.81
CA ALA A 629 10.75 -1.18 -26.05
C ALA A 629 11.81 -1.31 -27.18
N GLY A 630 13.07 -1.59 -26.82
CA GLY A 630 14.22 -1.62 -27.73
C GLY A 630 14.29 -2.80 -28.69
N CYS A 631 13.44 -3.82 -28.54
CA CYS A 631 13.37 -5.00 -29.42
C CYS A 631 14.74 -5.65 -29.68
N GLY A 632 15.21 -6.55 -28.81
CA GLY A 632 16.27 -7.47 -29.22
C GLY A 632 15.82 -8.28 -30.44
N ASN A 633 16.70 -8.58 -31.39
CA ASN A 633 16.39 -9.32 -32.63
C ASN A 633 15.49 -10.53 -32.35
N VAL A 634 14.18 -10.38 -32.56
CA VAL A 634 13.21 -11.46 -32.32
C VAL A 634 13.44 -12.50 -33.39
N ALA A 635 14.13 -13.58 -33.02
CA ALA A 635 14.19 -14.80 -33.80
C ALA A 635 12.75 -15.30 -33.97
N SER A 636 12.27 -15.27 -35.22
CA SER A 636 10.96 -15.77 -35.58
C SER A 636 10.82 -17.25 -35.21
N ASN A 637 9.70 -17.59 -34.56
CA ASN A 637 9.21 -18.93 -34.24
C ASN A 637 9.88 -19.66 -33.07
N ALA A 638 9.28 -19.55 -31.87
CA ALA A 638 9.23 -20.68 -30.94
C ALA A 638 8.05 -20.53 -29.95
N THR A 639 6.96 -21.24 -30.21
CA THR A 639 5.99 -21.63 -29.18
C THR A 639 6.71 -22.53 -28.18
N LYS A 640 7.35 -21.96 -27.16
CA LYS A 640 7.89 -22.74 -26.04
C LYS A 640 6.74 -23.18 -25.14
N LYS A 641 6.20 -24.37 -25.39
CA LYS A 641 5.41 -25.12 -24.41
C LYS A 641 6.33 -25.49 -23.25
N VAL A 642 6.01 -25.05 -22.04
CA VAL A 642 6.67 -25.47 -20.79
C VAL A 642 6.13 -26.86 -20.44
N GLN A 643 6.99 -27.88 -20.38
CA GLN A 643 6.67 -29.18 -19.80
C GLN A 643 7.08 -29.19 -18.32
N ARG A 644 6.08 -29.50 -17.48
CA ARG A 644 6.04 -29.96 -16.08
C ARG A 644 7.00 -29.34 -15.07
#